data_AF-A0A4R6YUC1-F1
#
_entry.id   AF-A0A4R6YUC1-F1
#
_cell.length_a   1.000
_cell.length_b   1.000
_cell.length_c   1.000
_cell.angle_alpha   90.00
_cell.angle_beta   90.00
_cell.angle_gamma   90.00
#
_symmetry.space_group_name_H-M   'P 1'
#
loop_
_entity.id
_entity.type
_entity.pdbx_description
1 polymer ?
#
loop_
_entity_poly.entity_id
_entity_poly.type
_entity_poly.pdbx_seq_one_letter_code
_entity_poly.pdbx_strand_id
1 'polypeptide(L)'
;MTTSPRHPRRSRLRSLLAPLMLALACLLVYNANLRQIGAGDTVSARYLPLMLWHDGTLAPGAQARLFAHGHPLALPRFRPDNADGKAVYFEPTAYWLVRTREHELASFYPVVTPLIVAPLYLPAVLWLDARGWEQPHVDRVAEWMEKLAASILAAAASVVVFLLLRREGNRWSLPLALAFAFGTNTWMISSQALWQHGSGELLIALALLLALAPANIARTALLGAVCVLMAANRPPDGLVAAAIGLFVVYRDWRSAAWLTAGAVVPLAALVYYNLGFMGHLAGGYGVVKPPVNFFQSNWTGLAGLLVSPGRGLLVFSPFLAFVVVGLVQRLRSPDTRALAVALALAVVGQLLLYAQGDWRAGTAWGPRWLTDVLPILLWMLAPAPLVLRPVARSLFVAAIVVSVGVQTVGAFWYTKTSDELIYAGDPASMHGAWNPQNIPFVTELRHPPAPGELLCDAMGTIDRIGQTRLPAAGKLPELEPGALLEGWALACGRSPAQLLLLVNGVVVGTTTQFLPRADVDAAMHTRAPAGWQISANLWGVAAGEQVLQLAVRVEPRSDFRIVREQRVMVRAQALAASLATSDVPPPLPAAALDTLATRATALLREHQTEYGAWLTAHTSSLGYQAPQPELNTFLTSTLVDLLSPLAPSHGLDTALVRARAHLAAQIESNGLVRYHGLPDGPAIGTLGCAITPDADDTALVWRIAGPGADDARRQPMLDELARYRDARGLYRTWLAPRKHYRCLDPGSDPNPTDIAIQLHVYLMLRELDPPSAQKLCGNLQHAFRDEDIWVYYAKSSLLPYLRVAELQQRGCPLPLPAERLALPVGGQAIWSEAVHWLVAATPSPQDAQAQHAARRVLAQLAADDFALVRQSPPLLYHNDLSATVRRFYWSEDVGYALWLRLYQAAGGDAEPPPQAAP
;
A
#
# COMPACT_ATOMS: atom_id res chain seq x y z
N MET A 1 -48.97 -37.06 50.05
CA MET A 1 -48.73 -37.61 48.70
C MET A 1 -49.09 -36.53 47.67
N THR A 2 -48.10 -35.84 47.13
CA THR A 2 -48.26 -34.92 46.00
C THR A 2 -47.15 -35.24 45.01
N THR A 3 -47.59 -35.74 43.87
CA THR A 3 -46.79 -36.26 42.77
C THR A 3 -45.91 -35.18 42.14
N SER A 4 -44.60 -35.40 42.18
CA SER A 4 -43.63 -34.67 41.35
C SER A 4 -43.73 -35.15 39.90
N PRO A 5 -43.88 -34.28 38.89
CA PRO A 5 -43.57 -34.65 37.52
C PRO A 5 -42.12 -34.27 37.19
N ARG A 6 -41.27 -35.30 37.14
CA ARG A 6 -39.97 -35.28 36.46
C ARG A 6 -40.18 -35.01 34.97
N HIS A 7 -39.93 -33.80 34.46
CA HIS A 7 -39.62 -33.59 33.03
C HIS A 7 -38.74 -32.35 32.72
N PRO A 8 -37.45 -32.33 33.10
CA PRO A 8 -36.54 -31.23 32.72
C PRO A 8 -35.87 -31.39 31.33
N ARG A 9 -35.83 -32.60 30.74
CA ARG A 9 -35.12 -32.83 29.45
C ARG A 9 -35.92 -32.42 28.20
N ARG A 10 -37.24 -32.62 28.16
CA ARG A 10 -38.09 -32.26 27.00
C ARG A 10 -38.29 -30.75 26.81
N SER A 11 -38.22 -29.94 27.88
CA SER A 11 -38.34 -28.47 27.79
C SER A 11 -37.06 -27.78 27.31
N ARG A 12 -35.88 -28.33 27.64
CA ARG A 12 -34.58 -27.80 27.16
C ARG A 12 -34.38 -28.00 25.66
N LEU A 13 -34.73 -29.16 25.12
CA LEU A 13 -34.66 -29.45 23.67
C LEU A 13 -35.57 -28.52 22.85
N ARG A 14 -36.82 -28.29 23.29
CA ARG A 14 -37.72 -27.32 22.63
C ARG A 14 -37.20 -25.88 22.72
N SER A 15 -36.44 -25.54 23.77
CA SER A 15 -35.86 -24.21 23.93
C SER A 15 -34.70 -23.92 22.96
N LEU A 16 -33.96 -24.95 22.54
CA LEU A 16 -32.81 -24.87 21.63
C LEU A 16 -33.17 -25.02 20.14
N LEU A 17 -34.35 -25.55 19.82
CA LEU A 17 -34.76 -25.76 18.43
C LEU A 17 -34.84 -24.45 17.63
N ALA A 18 -35.47 -23.40 18.18
CA ALA A 18 -35.61 -22.13 17.46
C ALA A 18 -34.26 -21.44 17.14
N PRO A 19 -33.30 -21.32 18.08
CA PRO A 19 -31.94 -20.86 17.77
C PRO A 19 -31.23 -21.68 16.69
N LEU A 20 -31.33 -23.01 16.74
CA LEU A 20 -30.70 -23.89 15.76
C LEU A 20 -31.32 -23.75 14.36
N MET A 21 -32.66 -23.67 14.28
CA MET A 21 -33.37 -23.45 13.03
C MET A 21 -33.06 -22.06 12.44
N LEU A 22 -32.93 -21.03 13.29
CA LEU A 22 -32.50 -19.71 12.84
C LEU A 22 -31.07 -19.75 12.29
N ALA A 23 -30.14 -20.39 12.99
CA ALA A 23 -28.77 -20.56 12.51
C ALA A 23 -28.72 -21.26 11.14
N LEU A 24 -29.47 -22.35 10.99
CA LEU A 24 -29.55 -23.10 9.73
C LEU A 24 -30.17 -22.25 8.61
N ALA A 25 -31.26 -21.53 8.90
CA ALA A 25 -31.90 -20.65 7.94
C ALA A 25 -30.95 -19.53 7.48
N CYS A 26 -30.24 -18.89 8.43
CA CYS A 26 -29.20 -17.90 8.12
C CYS A 26 -28.11 -18.51 7.23
N LEU A 27 -27.55 -19.67 7.60
CA LEU A 27 -26.49 -20.31 6.80
C LEU A 27 -26.95 -20.66 5.38
N LEU A 28 -28.17 -21.16 5.22
CA LEU A 28 -28.74 -21.46 3.90
C LEU A 28 -28.90 -20.19 3.05
N VAL A 29 -29.48 -19.13 3.62
CA VAL A 29 -29.73 -17.87 2.89
C VAL A 29 -28.43 -17.12 2.59
N TYR A 30 -27.51 -17.04 3.56
CA TYR A 30 -26.24 -16.34 3.39
C TYR A 30 -25.36 -16.97 2.32
N ASN A 31 -25.43 -18.30 2.14
CA ASN A 31 -24.67 -19.03 1.13
C ASN A 31 -25.44 -19.29 -0.18
N ALA A 32 -26.70 -18.86 -0.29
CA ALA A 32 -27.54 -19.13 -1.46
C ALA A 32 -26.99 -18.50 -2.76
N ASN A 33 -26.20 -17.42 -2.68
CA ASN A 33 -25.59 -16.80 -3.84
C ASN A 33 -24.32 -17.51 -4.32
N LEU A 34 -23.69 -18.35 -3.49
CA LEU A 34 -22.42 -19.02 -3.79
C LEU A 34 -21.32 -18.05 -4.25
N ARG A 35 -21.27 -16.88 -3.61
CA ARG A 35 -20.30 -15.82 -3.89
C ARG A 35 -19.58 -15.38 -2.61
N GLN A 36 -18.30 -15.08 -2.74
CA GLN A 36 -17.54 -14.30 -1.76
C GLN A 36 -17.61 -12.84 -2.23
N ILE A 37 -18.13 -11.95 -1.38
CA ILE A 37 -18.31 -10.52 -1.71
C ILE A 37 -17.50 -9.70 -0.71
N GLY A 38 -16.23 -9.48 -1.06
CA GLY A 38 -15.28 -8.74 -0.22
C GLY A 38 -14.55 -7.63 -0.96
N ALA A 39 -13.49 -7.17 -0.30
CA ALA A 39 -12.55 -6.18 -0.80
C ALA A 39 -11.17 -6.42 -0.17
N GLY A 40 -10.19 -5.58 -0.48
CA GLY A 40 -8.86 -5.60 0.12
C GLY A 40 -8.88 -5.66 1.66
N ASP A 41 -9.89 -5.01 2.27
CA ASP A 41 -10.13 -5.00 3.73
C ASP A 41 -10.26 -6.41 4.36
N THR A 42 -10.61 -7.41 3.56
CA THR A 42 -10.90 -8.79 4.02
C THR A 42 -9.75 -9.76 3.76
N VAL A 43 -8.78 -9.37 2.94
CA VAL A 43 -7.69 -10.23 2.46
C VAL A 43 -6.80 -10.73 3.62
N SER A 44 -6.43 -9.85 4.55
CA SER A 44 -5.66 -10.27 5.73
C SER A 44 -6.42 -11.29 6.58
N ALA A 45 -7.73 -11.10 6.77
CA ALA A 45 -8.55 -12.02 7.56
C ALA A 45 -8.80 -13.36 6.85
N ARG A 46 -8.72 -13.39 5.51
CA ARG A 46 -8.77 -14.59 4.68
C ARG A 46 -7.50 -15.45 4.83
N TYR A 47 -6.30 -14.85 4.74
CA TYR A 47 -5.05 -15.61 4.67
C TYR A 47 -4.34 -15.84 6.01
N LEU A 48 -4.48 -14.95 7.01
CA LEU A 48 -3.85 -15.12 8.34
C LEU A 48 -4.19 -16.46 9.01
N PRO A 49 -5.44 -16.95 8.99
CA PRO A 49 -5.76 -18.27 9.54
C PRO A 49 -4.92 -19.40 8.98
N LEU A 50 -4.70 -19.42 7.65
CA LEU A 50 -3.89 -20.46 6.99
C LEU A 50 -2.42 -20.37 7.41
N MET A 51 -1.87 -19.15 7.43
CA MET A 51 -0.49 -18.91 7.89
C MET A 51 -0.27 -19.28 9.35
N LEU A 52 -1.21 -18.97 10.22
CA LEU A 52 -1.13 -19.30 11.64
C LEU A 52 -1.00 -20.82 11.86
N TRP A 53 -1.74 -21.61 11.08
CA TRP A 53 -1.66 -23.06 11.14
C TRP A 53 -0.39 -23.62 10.48
N HIS A 54 0.05 -23.03 9.37
CA HIS A 54 1.20 -23.54 8.60
C HIS A 54 2.56 -23.12 9.18
N ASP A 55 2.73 -21.83 9.47
CA ASP A 55 4.02 -21.24 9.87
C ASP A 55 4.08 -20.89 11.37
N GLY A 56 2.95 -20.86 12.08
CA GLY A 56 2.90 -20.44 13.48
C GLY A 56 3.22 -18.96 13.71
N THR A 57 3.09 -18.11 12.69
CA THR A 57 3.44 -16.69 12.73
C THR A 57 2.31 -15.77 12.28
N LEU A 58 2.33 -14.53 12.77
CA LEU A 58 1.48 -13.42 12.32
C LEU A 58 2.18 -12.52 11.28
N ALA A 59 3.50 -12.69 11.10
CA ALA A 59 4.28 -11.96 10.12
C ALA A 59 4.23 -12.67 8.76
N PRO A 60 3.73 -12.04 7.68
CA PRO A 60 3.64 -12.67 6.37
C PRO A 60 4.99 -13.16 5.82
N GLY A 61 6.10 -12.48 6.13
CA GLY A 61 7.46 -12.92 5.75
C GLY A 61 7.57 -13.33 4.27
N ALA A 62 8.05 -14.56 4.03
CA ALA A 62 8.15 -15.15 2.69
C ALA A 62 6.79 -15.40 2.00
N GLN A 63 5.69 -15.46 2.77
CA GLN A 63 4.33 -15.64 2.28
C GLN A 63 3.62 -14.31 1.95
N ALA A 64 4.30 -13.18 2.05
CA ALA A 64 3.73 -11.85 1.74
C ALA A 64 3.04 -11.78 0.37
N ARG A 65 3.48 -12.58 -0.61
CA ARG A 65 2.84 -12.70 -1.93
C ARG A 65 1.39 -13.20 -1.88
N LEU A 66 1.06 -14.10 -0.95
CA LEU A 66 -0.31 -14.60 -0.77
C LEU A 66 -1.21 -13.49 -0.23
N PHE A 67 -0.68 -12.74 0.74
CA PHE A 67 -1.39 -11.60 1.31
C PHE A 67 -1.55 -10.48 0.29
N ALA A 68 -0.53 -10.22 -0.51
CA ALA A 68 -0.61 -9.24 -1.57
C ALA A 68 -1.64 -9.66 -2.63
N HIS A 69 -1.98 -10.95 -2.75
CA HIS A 69 -2.99 -11.47 -3.67
C HIS A 69 -2.79 -10.96 -5.11
N GLY A 70 -1.53 -11.00 -5.58
CA GLY A 70 -1.14 -10.48 -6.89
C GLY A 70 -1.15 -8.96 -7.03
N HIS A 71 -1.37 -8.20 -5.96
CA HIS A 71 -1.15 -6.75 -5.94
C HIS A 71 0.32 -6.42 -5.62
N PRO A 72 0.83 -5.28 -6.11
CA PRO A 72 2.18 -4.86 -5.77
C PRO A 72 2.23 -4.37 -4.30
N LEU A 73 3.31 -4.73 -3.59
CA LEU A 73 3.53 -4.34 -2.18
C LEU A 73 3.89 -2.87 -2.02
N ALA A 74 4.46 -2.26 -3.06
CA ALA A 74 4.76 -0.84 -3.13
C ALA A 74 4.20 -0.30 -4.45
N LEU A 75 3.77 0.97 -4.47
CA LEU A 75 3.32 1.57 -5.72
C LEU A 75 4.55 1.56 -6.64
N PRO A 76 4.46 1.04 -7.87
CA PRO A 76 5.50 1.23 -8.85
C PRO A 76 5.57 2.75 -9.12
N ARG A 77 6.39 3.47 -8.32
CA ARG A 77 6.56 4.93 -8.43
C ARG A 77 7.13 5.31 -9.79
N PHE A 78 7.55 4.35 -10.61
CA PHE A 78 8.20 4.54 -11.91
C PHE A 78 7.34 4.13 -13.10
N ARG A 79 6.06 3.76 -12.94
CA ARG A 79 5.23 3.52 -14.13
C ARG A 79 4.89 4.86 -14.81
N PRO A 80 5.14 5.02 -16.11
CA PRO A 80 4.60 6.16 -16.84
C PRO A 80 3.08 6.05 -16.83
N ASP A 81 2.37 7.19 -16.74
CA ASP A 81 0.91 7.20 -16.89
C ASP A 81 0.57 6.53 -18.23
N ASN A 82 -0.27 5.50 -18.20
CA ASN A 82 -0.69 4.82 -19.43
C ASN A 82 -1.33 5.88 -20.36
N ALA A 83 -0.92 5.90 -21.63
CA ALA A 83 -1.36 6.84 -22.66
C ALA A 83 -2.89 6.93 -22.85
N ASP A 84 -3.65 5.94 -22.34
CA ASP A 84 -5.09 5.89 -22.47
C ASP A 84 -5.87 6.60 -21.34
N GLY A 85 -5.23 7.03 -20.24
CA GLY A 85 -5.93 7.65 -19.09
C GLY A 85 -7.04 6.78 -18.47
N LYS A 86 -7.21 5.55 -18.95
CA LYS A 86 -8.14 4.55 -18.44
C LYS A 86 -7.35 3.72 -17.44
N ALA A 87 -7.58 4.01 -16.16
CA ALA A 87 -7.14 3.15 -15.08
C ALA A 87 -7.49 1.70 -15.45
N VAL A 88 -6.47 0.84 -15.58
CA VAL A 88 -6.69 -0.61 -15.56
C VAL A 88 -7.31 -0.87 -14.20
N TYR A 89 -8.63 -1.08 -14.22
CA TYR A 89 -9.58 -0.96 -13.12
C TYR A 89 -8.97 -1.26 -11.74
N PHE A 90 -8.58 -0.16 -11.07
CA PHE A 90 -8.03 -0.11 -9.72
C PHE A 90 -7.02 -1.22 -9.41
N GLU A 91 -5.75 -1.00 -9.71
CA GLU A 91 -4.63 -1.69 -9.06
C GLU A 91 -4.09 -0.83 -7.92
N PRO A 92 -4.80 -0.72 -6.77
CA PRO A 92 -4.15 -0.21 -5.60
C PRO A 92 -3.01 -1.18 -5.25
N THR A 93 -1.97 -0.65 -4.63
CA THR A 93 -1.08 -1.48 -3.83
C THR A 93 -1.88 -2.36 -2.87
N ALA A 94 -1.24 -3.41 -2.35
CA ALA A 94 -1.76 -4.19 -1.24
C ALA A 94 -1.88 -3.33 0.04
N TYR A 95 -2.84 -2.39 0.07
CA TYR A 95 -3.00 -1.36 1.11
C TYR A 95 -3.39 -1.95 2.47
N TRP A 96 -3.81 -3.20 2.48
CA TRP A 96 -4.07 -4.01 3.68
C TRP A 96 -2.79 -4.58 4.30
N LEU A 97 -1.62 -4.34 3.71
CA LEU A 97 -0.31 -4.62 4.27
C LEU A 97 0.43 -3.32 4.63
N VAL A 98 1.10 -3.35 5.77
CA VAL A 98 1.95 -2.25 6.26
C VAL A 98 3.28 -2.79 6.74
N ARG A 99 4.28 -1.91 6.86
CA ARG A 99 5.56 -2.25 7.48
C ARG A 99 5.55 -1.83 8.95
N THR A 100 5.98 -2.72 9.84
CA THR A 100 6.17 -2.43 11.26
C THR A 100 7.34 -1.46 11.46
N ARG A 101 7.59 -1.02 12.70
CA ARG A 101 8.77 -0.20 13.03
C ARG A 101 10.08 -0.89 12.63
N GLU A 102 10.11 -2.20 12.75
CA GLU A 102 11.22 -3.10 12.42
C GLU A 102 11.24 -3.46 10.91
N HIS A 103 10.39 -2.84 10.09
CA HIS A 103 10.27 -3.02 8.63
C HIS A 103 9.74 -4.39 8.17
N GLU A 104 9.24 -5.21 9.10
CA GLU A 104 8.55 -6.45 8.80
C GLU A 104 7.17 -6.16 8.20
N LEU A 105 6.71 -6.96 7.24
CA LEU A 105 5.35 -6.84 6.75
C LEU A 105 4.37 -7.31 7.82
N ALA A 106 3.22 -6.66 7.91
CA ALA A 106 2.14 -7.00 8.82
C ALA A 106 0.79 -6.60 8.23
N SER A 107 -0.27 -7.22 8.76
CA SER A 107 -1.63 -6.80 8.43
C SER A 107 -1.88 -5.37 8.93
N PHE A 108 -2.40 -4.52 8.05
CA PHE A 108 -2.93 -3.21 8.42
C PHE A 108 -4.09 -3.34 9.42
N TYR A 109 -4.92 -4.37 9.24
CA TYR A 109 -6.10 -4.64 10.06
C TYR A 109 -5.76 -5.45 11.31
N PRO A 110 -6.43 -5.18 12.45
CA PRO A 110 -6.34 -5.97 13.67
C PRO A 110 -6.52 -7.49 13.49
N VAL A 111 -5.79 -8.25 14.30
CA VAL A 111 -5.73 -9.72 14.23
C VAL A 111 -6.89 -10.47 14.89
N VAL A 112 -7.84 -9.77 15.52
CA VAL A 112 -8.91 -10.44 16.29
C VAL A 112 -9.81 -11.30 15.41
N THR A 113 -10.32 -10.77 14.29
CA THR A 113 -11.14 -11.55 13.35
C THR A 113 -10.45 -12.82 12.87
N PRO A 114 -9.21 -12.78 12.32
CA PRO A 114 -8.54 -14.00 11.88
C PRO A 114 -8.28 -15.00 13.01
N LEU A 115 -7.99 -14.53 14.24
CA LEU A 115 -7.82 -15.42 15.40
C LEU A 115 -9.13 -16.12 15.81
N ILE A 116 -10.27 -15.41 15.74
CA ILE A 116 -11.58 -16.01 16.06
C ILE A 116 -11.93 -17.12 15.07
N VAL A 117 -11.64 -16.94 13.78
CA VAL A 117 -12.00 -17.90 12.72
C VAL A 117 -10.93 -18.95 12.46
N ALA A 118 -9.70 -18.79 12.97
CA ALA A 118 -8.61 -19.73 12.75
C ALA A 118 -8.97 -21.21 13.00
N PRO A 119 -9.72 -21.57 14.07
CA PRO A 119 -10.14 -22.96 14.26
C PRO A 119 -10.99 -23.54 13.12
N LEU A 120 -11.75 -22.70 12.41
CA LEU A 120 -12.59 -23.13 11.28
C LEU A 120 -11.75 -23.51 10.05
N TYR A 121 -10.51 -23.02 9.95
CA TYR A 121 -9.62 -23.25 8.80
C TYR A 121 -8.84 -24.57 8.90
N LEU A 122 -8.90 -25.29 10.03
CA LEU A 122 -8.18 -26.55 10.18
C LEU A 122 -8.47 -27.58 9.06
N PRO A 123 -9.73 -27.80 8.60
CA PRO A 123 -9.99 -28.72 7.49
C PRO A 123 -9.34 -28.28 6.17
N ALA A 124 -9.26 -26.97 5.92
CA ALA A 124 -8.60 -26.41 4.75
C ALA A 124 -7.09 -26.65 4.77
N VAL A 125 -6.46 -26.47 5.95
CA VAL A 125 -5.03 -26.75 6.17
C VAL A 125 -4.73 -28.22 5.90
N LEU A 126 -5.52 -29.15 6.48
CA LEU A 126 -5.34 -30.58 6.24
C LEU A 126 -5.50 -30.97 4.77
N TRP A 127 -6.38 -30.28 4.03
CA TRP A 127 -6.54 -30.49 2.60
C TRP A 127 -5.33 -29.96 1.80
N LEU A 128 -4.81 -28.79 2.16
CA LEU A 128 -3.61 -28.20 1.54
C LEU A 128 -2.36 -29.04 1.82
N ASP A 129 -2.19 -29.58 3.03
CA ASP A 129 -1.10 -30.50 3.37
C ASP A 129 -1.12 -31.76 2.48
N ALA A 130 -2.30 -32.23 2.09
CA ALA A 130 -2.47 -33.39 1.22
C ALA A 130 -2.38 -33.08 -0.28
N ARG A 131 -2.65 -31.84 -0.71
CA ARG A 131 -2.76 -31.45 -2.13
C ARG A 131 -1.69 -30.47 -2.62
N GLY A 132 -0.92 -29.88 -1.71
CA GLY A 132 0.13 -28.90 -1.98
C GLY A 132 -0.29 -27.46 -1.67
N TRP A 133 0.65 -26.72 -1.11
CA TRP A 133 0.55 -25.29 -0.76
C TRP A 133 0.97 -24.39 -1.93
N GLU A 134 0.35 -24.59 -3.09
CA GLU A 134 0.66 -23.87 -4.33
C GLU A 134 -0.59 -23.23 -4.95
N GLN A 135 -0.41 -22.21 -5.78
CA GLN A 135 -1.51 -21.65 -6.56
C GLN A 135 -1.93 -22.63 -7.66
N PRO A 136 -3.25 -22.80 -7.92
CA PRO A 136 -4.38 -22.03 -7.37
C PRO A 136 -5.02 -22.64 -6.10
N HIS A 137 -4.47 -23.73 -5.55
CA HIS A 137 -5.09 -24.47 -4.44
C HIS A 137 -5.31 -23.60 -3.20
N VAL A 138 -4.31 -22.79 -2.84
CA VAL A 138 -4.35 -21.91 -1.66
C VAL A 138 -5.44 -20.85 -1.80
N ASP A 139 -5.42 -20.04 -2.88
CA ASP A 139 -6.41 -18.97 -3.09
C ASP A 139 -7.84 -19.52 -3.14
N ARG A 140 -8.03 -20.64 -3.86
CA ARG A 140 -9.34 -21.26 -4.00
C ARG A 140 -9.93 -21.69 -2.65
N VAL A 141 -9.15 -22.40 -1.84
CA VAL A 141 -9.64 -22.83 -0.51
C VAL A 141 -9.83 -21.65 0.42
N ALA A 142 -8.97 -20.64 0.33
CA ALA A 142 -9.09 -19.42 1.13
C ALA A 142 -10.39 -18.66 0.83
N GLU A 143 -10.79 -18.50 -0.44
CA GLU A 143 -12.07 -17.89 -0.82
C GLU A 143 -13.29 -18.65 -0.24
N TRP A 144 -13.29 -19.99 -0.36
CA TRP A 144 -14.35 -20.84 0.20
C TRP A 144 -14.44 -20.72 1.72
N MET A 145 -13.29 -20.78 2.40
CA MET A 145 -13.22 -20.69 3.85
C MET A 145 -13.60 -19.31 4.36
N GLU A 146 -13.25 -18.25 3.64
CA GLU A 146 -13.66 -16.89 3.98
C GLU A 146 -15.18 -16.76 3.97
N LYS A 147 -15.82 -17.18 2.87
CA LYS A 147 -17.28 -17.16 2.75
C LYS A 147 -17.94 -17.97 3.86
N LEU A 148 -17.49 -19.20 4.08
CA LEU A 148 -18.04 -20.09 5.09
C LEU A 148 -17.91 -19.49 6.49
N ALA A 149 -16.71 -19.05 6.87
CA ALA A 149 -16.43 -18.48 8.19
C ALA A 149 -17.23 -17.19 8.43
N ALA A 150 -17.30 -16.30 7.44
CA ALA A 150 -18.13 -15.08 7.51
C ALA A 150 -19.61 -15.41 7.75
N SER A 151 -20.16 -16.36 6.99
CA SER A 151 -21.56 -16.77 7.15
C SER A 151 -21.85 -17.40 8.53
N ILE A 152 -20.89 -18.17 9.09
CA ILE A 152 -20.99 -18.74 10.44
C ILE A 152 -20.99 -17.63 11.50
N LEU A 153 -20.09 -16.65 11.39
CA LEU A 153 -20.04 -15.52 12.32
C LEU A 153 -21.34 -14.70 12.29
N ALA A 154 -21.83 -14.35 11.11
CA ALA A 154 -23.08 -13.60 10.96
C ALA A 154 -24.30 -14.39 11.45
N ALA A 155 -24.34 -15.71 11.22
CA ALA A 155 -25.40 -16.58 11.74
C ALA A 155 -25.34 -16.66 13.27
N ALA A 156 -24.14 -16.78 13.85
CA ALA A 156 -23.94 -16.74 15.30
C ALA A 156 -24.41 -15.39 15.88
N ALA A 157 -24.04 -14.26 15.28
CA ALA A 157 -24.49 -12.93 15.69
C ALA A 157 -26.03 -12.83 15.66
N SER A 158 -26.67 -13.34 14.60
CA SER A 158 -28.13 -13.37 14.45
C SER A 158 -28.81 -14.19 15.54
N VAL A 159 -28.22 -15.34 15.91
CA VAL A 159 -28.69 -16.17 17.03
C VAL A 159 -28.51 -15.46 18.36
N VAL A 160 -27.38 -14.80 18.60
CA VAL A 160 -27.14 -14.06 19.83
C VAL A 160 -28.12 -12.89 19.97
N VAL A 161 -28.40 -12.17 18.87
CA VAL A 161 -29.44 -11.12 18.84
C VAL A 161 -30.83 -11.71 19.14
N PHE A 162 -31.18 -12.85 18.53
CA PHE A 162 -32.45 -13.53 18.86
C PHE A 162 -32.53 -13.89 20.36
N LEU A 163 -31.47 -14.46 20.92
CA LEU A 163 -31.41 -14.80 22.34
C LEU A 163 -31.51 -13.57 23.24
N LEU A 164 -30.83 -12.48 22.88
CA LEU A 164 -30.91 -11.18 23.55
C LEU A 164 -32.35 -10.68 23.59
N LEU A 165 -33.03 -10.62 22.44
CA LEU A 165 -34.41 -10.13 22.35
C LEU A 165 -35.43 -11.06 23.03
N ARG A 166 -35.19 -12.38 23.00
CA ARG A 166 -36.08 -13.38 23.62
C ARG A 166 -36.12 -13.25 25.14
N ARG A 167 -35.08 -12.70 25.79
CA ARG A 167 -35.04 -12.47 27.25
C ARG A 167 -36.16 -11.55 27.73
N GLU A 168 -36.66 -10.69 26.86
CA GLU A 168 -37.72 -9.72 27.18
C GLU A 168 -39.13 -10.33 27.08
N GLY A 169 -39.26 -11.60 26.71
CA GLY A 169 -40.56 -12.25 26.52
C GLY A 169 -41.36 -11.69 25.33
N ASN A 170 -40.71 -10.93 24.44
CA ASN A 170 -41.36 -10.24 23.34
C ASN A 170 -41.67 -11.21 22.17
N ARG A 171 -42.93 -11.23 21.72
CA ARG A 171 -43.37 -11.97 20.52
C ARG A 171 -42.67 -11.55 19.22
N TRP A 172 -42.08 -10.35 19.20
CA TRP A 172 -41.32 -9.83 18.07
C TRP A 172 -39.83 -10.25 18.07
N SER A 173 -39.37 -11.03 19.05
CA SER A 173 -37.96 -11.46 19.13
C SER A 173 -37.47 -12.17 17.86
N LEU A 174 -38.22 -13.15 17.35
CA LEU A 174 -37.85 -13.85 16.11
C LEU A 174 -38.00 -12.95 14.86
N PRO A 175 -39.13 -12.26 14.62
CA PRO A 175 -39.25 -11.32 13.50
C PRO A 175 -38.15 -10.26 13.45
N LEU A 176 -37.75 -9.68 14.59
CA LEU A 176 -36.69 -8.68 14.65
C LEU A 176 -35.30 -9.29 14.42
N ALA A 177 -35.05 -10.52 14.89
CA ALA A 177 -33.81 -11.23 14.56
C ALA A 177 -33.71 -11.59 13.08
N LEU A 178 -34.84 -11.92 12.42
CA LEU A 178 -34.90 -12.11 10.97
C LEU A 178 -34.71 -10.78 10.22
N ALA A 179 -35.28 -9.69 10.73
CA ALA A 179 -35.05 -8.35 10.18
C ALA A 179 -33.60 -7.89 10.32
N PHE A 180 -32.94 -8.22 11.42
CA PHE A 180 -31.49 -8.07 11.60
C PHE A 180 -30.72 -8.87 10.56
N ALA A 181 -30.96 -10.19 10.51
CA ALA A 181 -30.24 -11.12 9.65
C ALA A 181 -30.37 -10.79 8.15
N PHE A 182 -31.58 -10.47 7.69
CA PHE A 182 -31.87 -10.34 6.25
C PHE A 182 -32.25 -8.93 5.80
N GLY A 183 -32.60 -8.03 6.72
CA GLY A 183 -33.00 -6.66 6.41
C GLY A 183 -31.88 -5.63 6.61
N THR A 184 -30.66 -6.07 6.92
CA THR A 184 -29.54 -5.16 7.18
C THR A 184 -28.25 -5.63 6.51
N ASN A 185 -27.21 -4.81 6.64
CA ASN A 185 -25.86 -5.13 6.16
C ASN A 185 -25.25 -6.37 6.83
N THR A 186 -25.85 -6.95 7.89
CA THR A 186 -25.45 -8.27 8.38
C THR A 186 -25.47 -9.31 7.25
N TRP A 187 -26.49 -9.27 6.37
CA TRP A 187 -26.52 -10.15 5.20
C TRP A 187 -25.41 -9.77 4.22
N MET A 188 -25.34 -8.51 3.79
CA MET A 188 -24.49 -8.13 2.66
C MET A 188 -23.02 -7.90 2.94
N ILE A 189 -22.67 -7.59 4.17
CA ILE A 189 -21.30 -7.35 4.60
C ILE A 189 -20.85 -8.53 5.43
N SER A 190 -21.42 -8.71 6.62
CA SER A 190 -20.91 -9.64 7.62
C SER A 190 -20.95 -11.11 7.20
N SER A 191 -21.92 -11.51 6.37
CA SER A 191 -22.07 -12.91 5.94
C SER A 191 -21.41 -13.26 4.60
N GLN A 192 -20.85 -12.28 3.89
CA GLN A 192 -20.32 -12.47 2.53
C GLN A 192 -18.80 -12.59 2.47
N ALA A 193 -18.08 -12.01 3.42
CA ALA A 193 -16.63 -11.97 3.49
C ALA A 193 -16.17 -11.62 4.92
N LEU A 194 -14.89 -11.84 5.24
CA LEU A 194 -14.37 -11.68 6.60
C LEU A 194 -14.02 -10.22 6.94
N TRP A 195 -15.01 -9.35 6.80
CA TRP A 195 -14.92 -7.98 7.31
C TRP A 195 -14.86 -7.99 8.84
N GLN A 196 -14.15 -7.02 9.44
CA GLN A 196 -14.14 -6.83 10.91
C GLN A 196 -15.55 -6.67 11.50
N HIS A 197 -16.51 -6.23 10.69
CA HIS A 197 -17.89 -5.97 11.07
C HIS A 197 -18.65 -7.19 11.56
N GLY A 198 -18.46 -8.36 10.94
CA GLY A 198 -19.16 -9.57 11.37
C GLY A 198 -18.73 -10.03 12.77
N SER A 199 -17.43 -9.96 13.04
CA SER A 199 -16.89 -10.17 14.39
C SER A 199 -17.35 -9.09 15.37
N GLY A 200 -17.42 -7.84 14.93
CA GLY A 200 -17.92 -6.70 15.72
C GLY A 200 -19.36 -6.91 16.17
N GLU A 201 -20.27 -7.25 15.25
CA GLU A 201 -21.67 -7.57 15.55
C GLU A 201 -21.81 -8.72 16.56
N LEU A 202 -21.04 -9.80 16.38
CA LEU A 202 -21.05 -10.94 17.29
C LEU A 202 -20.59 -10.54 18.70
N LEU A 203 -19.47 -9.80 18.80
CA LEU A 203 -18.91 -9.36 20.08
C LEU A 203 -19.83 -8.37 20.79
N ILE A 204 -20.42 -7.41 20.07
CA ILE A 204 -21.39 -6.45 20.61
C ILE A 204 -22.65 -7.16 21.07
N ALA A 205 -23.24 -8.05 20.25
CA ALA A 205 -24.42 -8.81 20.62
C ALA A 205 -24.18 -9.68 21.87
N LEU A 206 -23.00 -10.31 21.95
CA LEU A 206 -22.60 -11.12 23.10
C LEU A 206 -22.40 -10.25 24.35
N ALA A 207 -21.76 -9.08 24.22
CA ALA A 207 -21.57 -8.13 25.32
C ALA A 207 -22.93 -7.65 25.87
N LEU A 208 -23.88 -7.31 25.00
CA LEU A 208 -25.24 -6.93 25.42
C LEU A 208 -25.97 -8.08 26.12
N LEU A 209 -25.86 -9.30 25.59
CA LEU A 209 -26.46 -10.48 26.18
C LEU A 209 -25.92 -10.75 27.59
N LEU A 210 -24.60 -10.60 27.79
CA LEU A 210 -23.93 -10.77 29.08
C LEU A 210 -24.26 -9.64 30.06
N ALA A 211 -24.26 -8.38 29.62
CA ALA A 211 -24.55 -7.22 30.45
C ALA A 211 -26.00 -7.20 30.97
N LEU A 212 -26.94 -7.78 30.20
CA LEU A 212 -28.36 -7.91 30.57
C LEU A 212 -28.69 -9.26 31.23
N ALA A 213 -27.72 -10.17 31.35
CA ALA A 213 -27.88 -11.42 32.09
C ALA A 213 -27.74 -11.19 33.61
N PRO A 214 -28.31 -12.08 34.45
CA PRO A 214 -28.00 -12.07 35.89
C PRO A 214 -26.49 -12.16 36.09
N ALA A 215 -25.95 -11.22 36.85
CA ALA A 215 -24.53 -11.09 37.10
C ALA A 215 -24.01 -12.31 37.87
N ASN A 216 -22.88 -12.85 37.41
CA ASN A 216 -22.07 -13.81 38.15
C ASN A 216 -20.61 -13.64 37.71
N ILE A 217 -19.68 -14.13 38.53
CA ILE A 217 -18.24 -13.93 38.33
C ILE A 217 -17.80 -14.31 36.91
N ALA A 218 -18.19 -15.50 36.43
CA ALA A 218 -17.79 -16.00 35.12
C ALA A 218 -18.32 -15.14 33.96
N ARG A 219 -19.58 -14.70 34.02
CA ARG A 219 -20.19 -13.84 32.98
C ARG A 219 -19.61 -12.44 32.98
N THR A 220 -19.36 -11.88 34.16
CA THR A 220 -18.76 -10.55 34.28
C THR A 220 -17.31 -10.57 33.80
N ALA A 221 -16.54 -11.61 34.12
CA ALA A 221 -15.20 -11.80 33.57
C ALA A 221 -15.22 -12.00 32.05
N LEU A 222 -16.12 -12.85 31.53
CA LEU A 222 -16.28 -13.02 30.09
C LEU A 222 -16.66 -11.70 29.40
N LEU A 223 -17.54 -10.89 30.01
CA LEU A 223 -17.89 -9.57 29.49
C LEU A 223 -16.67 -8.66 29.41
N GLY A 224 -15.80 -8.68 30.43
CA GLY A 224 -14.54 -7.94 30.42
C GLY A 224 -13.64 -8.34 29.25
N ALA A 225 -13.49 -9.66 29.02
CA ALA A 225 -12.72 -10.18 27.90
C ALA A 225 -13.33 -9.77 26.55
N VAL A 226 -14.65 -9.90 26.39
CA VAL A 226 -15.38 -9.52 25.17
C VAL A 226 -15.26 -8.01 24.91
N CYS A 227 -15.35 -7.15 25.93
CA CYS A 227 -15.18 -5.71 25.77
C CYS A 227 -13.79 -5.34 25.21
N VAL A 228 -12.73 -6.00 25.67
CA VAL A 228 -11.38 -5.78 25.13
C VAL A 228 -11.26 -6.31 23.71
N LEU A 229 -11.74 -7.53 23.44
CA LEU A 229 -11.71 -8.10 22.08
C LEU A 229 -12.50 -7.26 21.09
N MET A 230 -13.61 -6.65 21.51
CA MET A 230 -14.42 -5.73 20.71
C MET A 230 -13.63 -4.48 20.33
N ALA A 231 -13.01 -3.80 21.30
CA ALA A 231 -12.16 -2.64 21.05
C ALA A 231 -10.91 -3.00 20.23
N ALA A 232 -10.33 -4.17 20.46
CA ALA A 232 -9.17 -4.69 19.73
C ALA A 232 -9.51 -5.05 18.28
N ASN A 233 -10.71 -5.61 18.03
CA ASN A 233 -11.16 -5.98 16.70
C ASN A 233 -11.40 -4.75 15.84
N ARG A 234 -12.00 -3.70 16.42
CA ARG A 234 -12.24 -2.43 15.73
C ARG A 234 -12.17 -1.27 16.74
N PRO A 235 -11.13 -0.41 16.70
CA PRO A 235 -10.93 0.62 17.72
C PRO A 235 -12.13 1.55 18.01
N PRO A 236 -12.94 1.97 17.02
CA PRO A 236 -14.16 2.76 17.29
C PRO A 236 -15.18 2.06 18.18
N ASP A 237 -15.23 0.72 18.20
CA ASP A 237 -16.12 -0.05 19.08
C ASP A 237 -15.68 -0.01 20.55
N GLY A 238 -14.49 0.55 20.83
CA GLY A 238 -14.07 0.92 22.17
C GLY A 238 -15.04 1.89 22.87
N LEU A 239 -15.77 2.74 22.11
CA LEU A 239 -16.82 3.59 22.67
C LEU A 239 -17.99 2.76 23.23
N VAL A 240 -18.37 1.68 22.54
CA VAL A 240 -19.39 0.73 22.99
C VAL A 240 -18.88 -0.05 24.20
N ALA A 241 -17.61 -0.49 24.18
CA ALA A 241 -16.98 -1.21 25.28
C ALA A 241 -16.99 -0.38 26.56
N ALA A 242 -16.62 0.90 26.44
CA ALA A 242 -16.63 1.86 27.54
C ALA A 242 -18.05 2.09 28.06
N ALA A 243 -19.04 2.27 27.17
CA ALA A 243 -20.43 2.45 27.58
C ALA A 243 -20.99 1.25 28.37
N ILE A 244 -20.71 0.03 27.91
CA ILE A 244 -21.14 -1.20 28.62
C ILE A 244 -20.38 -1.35 29.95
N GLY A 245 -19.07 -1.10 29.98
CA GLY A 245 -18.26 -1.16 31.19
C GLY A 245 -18.73 -0.17 32.25
N LEU A 246 -18.94 1.09 31.88
CA LEU A 246 -19.46 2.15 32.75
C LEU A 246 -20.85 1.79 33.29
N PHE A 247 -21.73 1.22 32.46
CA PHE A 247 -23.04 0.75 32.90
C PHE A 247 -22.92 -0.35 33.96
N VAL A 248 -22.04 -1.33 33.78
CA VAL A 248 -21.82 -2.41 34.75
C VAL A 248 -21.28 -1.86 36.07
N VAL A 249 -20.29 -0.97 36.02
CA VAL A 249 -19.71 -0.33 37.21
C VAL A 249 -20.75 0.53 37.95
N TYR A 250 -21.55 1.29 37.21
CA TYR A 250 -22.63 2.10 37.76
C TYR A 250 -23.70 1.25 38.47
N ARG A 251 -24.04 0.09 37.90
CA ARG A 251 -25.09 -0.79 38.43
C ARG A 251 -24.60 -1.64 39.62
N ASP A 252 -23.36 -2.11 39.56
CA ASP A 252 -22.72 -2.87 40.64
C ASP A 252 -21.19 -2.69 40.60
N TRP A 253 -20.68 -1.76 41.39
CA TRP A 253 -19.24 -1.46 41.44
C TRP A 253 -18.39 -2.66 41.89
N ARG A 254 -18.95 -3.62 42.64
CA ARG A 254 -18.21 -4.83 43.06
C ARG A 254 -17.90 -5.75 41.89
N SER A 255 -18.76 -5.74 40.88
CA SER A 255 -18.55 -6.46 39.63
C SER A 255 -17.38 -5.90 38.81
N ALA A 256 -16.90 -4.68 39.11
CA ALA A 256 -15.77 -4.07 38.42
C ALA A 256 -14.49 -4.92 38.52
N ALA A 257 -14.21 -5.53 39.68
CA ALA A 257 -13.03 -6.38 39.86
C ALA A 257 -13.04 -7.62 38.95
N TRP A 258 -14.21 -8.21 38.71
CA TRP A 258 -14.33 -9.37 37.83
C TRP A 258 -14.30 -8.97 36.36
N LEU A 259 -14.89 -7.81 36.03
CA LEU A 259 -14.81 -7.22 34.70
C LEU A 259 -13.35 -6.95 34.32
N THR A 260 -12.59 -6.31 35.22
CA THR A 260 -11.16 -6.04 34.99
C THR A 260 -10.35 -7.33 34.94
N ALA A 261 -10.59 -8.29 35.84
CA ALA A 261 -9.90 -9.59 35.82
C ALA A 261 -10.04 -10.31 34.47
N GLY A 262 -11.24 -10.30 33.87
CA GLY A 262 -11.46 -10.88 32.54
C GLY A 262 -10.84 -10.08 31.40
N ALA A 263 -10.70 -8.76 31.55
CA ALA A 263 -10.09 -7.88 30.56
C ALA A 263 -8.55 -8.00 30.49
N VAL A 264 -7.89 -8.35 31.59
CA VAL A 264 -6.42 -8.33 31.70
C VAL A 264 -5.72 -9.17 30.63
N VAL A 265 -6.13 -10.42 30.42
CA VAL A 265 -5.45 -11.33 29.48
C VAL A 265 -5.53 -10.84 28.03
N PRO A 266 -6.71 -10.56 27.44
CA PRO A 266 -6.77 -10.04 26.07
C PRO A 266 -6.13 -8.66 25.94
N LEU A 267 -6.15 -7.83 26.99
CA LEU A 267 -5.52 -6.51 26.95
C LEU A 267 -3.99 -6.63 26.92
N ALA A 268 -3.43 -7.51 27.75
CA ALA A 268 -1.99 -7.78 27.75
C ALA A 268 -1.54 -8.35 26.40
N ALA A 269 -2.30 -9.27 25.82
CA ALA A 269 -2.01 -9.82 24.48
C ALA A 269 -2.06 -8.74 23.39
N LEU A 270 -3.06 -7.86 23.43
CA LEU A 270 -3.17 -6.73 22.49
C LEU A 270 -1.99 -5.77 22.62
N VAL A 271 -1.63 -5.38 23.84
CA VAL A 271 -0.52 -4.45 24.10
C VAL A 271 0.81 -5.08 23.67
N TYR A 272 1.01 -6.36 23.96
CA TYR A 272 2.20 -7.10 23.52
C TYR A 272 2.32 -7.13 22.00
N TYR A 273 1.24 -7.45 21.28
CA TYR A 273 1.23 -7.44 19.81
C TYR A 273 1.43 -6.02 19.24
N ASN A 274 0.69 -5.04 19.71
CA ASN A 274 0.72 -3.69 19.16
C ASN A 274 2.05 -2.96 19.45
N LEU A 275 2.61 -3.07 20.66
CA LEU A 275 3.88 -2.43 20.99
C LEU A 275 5.10 -3.26 20.58
N GLY A 276 5.03 -4.58 20.74
CA GLY A 276 6.15 -5.48 20.48
C GLY A 276 6.34 -5.83 19.01
N PHE A 277 5.26 -6.01 18.24
CA PHE A 277 5.33 -6.37 16.82
C PHE A 277 5.02 -5.18 15.90
N MET A 278 3.95 -4.42 16.16
CA MET A 278 3.61 -3.28 15.28
C MET A 278 4.44 -2.02 15.58
N GLY A 279 4.98 -1.89 16.80
CA GLY A 279 5.71 -0.70 17.26
C GLY A 279 4.82 0.51 17.56
N HIS A 280 3.49 0.34 17.63
CA HIS A 280 2.54 1.43 17.88
C HIS A 280 1.29 0.95 18.64
N LEU A 281 0.83 1.70 19.66
CA LEU A 281 -0.29 1.31 20.53
C LEU A 281 -1.61 1.05 19.77
N ALA A 282 -1.88 1.82 18.73
CA ALA A 282 -3.06 1.65 17.86
C ALA A 282 -2.92 0.54 16.79
N GLY A 283 -1.85 -0.26 16.84
CA GLY A 283 -1.56 -1.28 15.82
C GLY A 283 -1.33 -0.66 14.44
N GLY A 284 -1.71 -1.38 13.39
CA GLY A 284 -1.50 -0.95 11.99
C GLY A 284 -2.11 0.40 11.64
N TYR A 285 -3.23 0.79 12.27
CA TYR A 285 -3.85 2.10 12.07
C TYR A 285 -3.00 3.28 12.54
N GLY A 286 -2.08 3.06 13.48
CA GLY A 286 -1.18 4.12 13.94
C GLY A 286 0.16 4.18 13.23
N VAL A 287 0.48 3.16 12.45
CA VAL A 287 1.70 3.09 11.63
C VAL A 287 1.55 3.93 10.36
N VAL A 288 0.35 4.00 9.81
CA VAL A 288 0.05 4.77 8.59
C VAL A 288 -0.44 6.16 8.97
N LYS A 289 0.16 7.21 8.40
CA LYS A 289 -0.40 8.55 8.53
C LYS A 289 -1.77 8.59 7.86
N PRO A 290 -2.83 9.08 8.53
CA PRO A 290 -4.11 9.26 7.87
C PRO A 290 -3.94 10.20 6.66
N PRO A 291 -4.68 9.99 5.56
CA PRO A 291 -4.66 10.89 4.41
C PRO A 291 -4.89 12.34 4.84
N VAL A 292 -4.26 13.28 4.14
CA VAL A 292 -4.58 14.70 4.27
C VAL A 292 -6.09 14.84 4.02
N ASN A 293 -6.84 15.39 4.99
CA ASN A 293 -8.31 15.48 5.03
C ASN A 293 -9.09 14.25 5.52
N PHE A 294 -8.47 13.29 6.23
CA PHE A 294 -9.22 12.18 6.86
C PHE A 294 -10.24 12.64 7.90
N PHE A 295 -10.07 13.82 8.51
CA PHE A 295 -11.07 14.45 9.36
C PHE A 295 -11.51 15.77 8.71
N GLN A 296 -12.65 15.76 8.01
CA GLN A 296 -13.32 16.97 7.52
C GLN A 296 -14.32 17.45 8.55
N SER A 297 -14.21 18.72 8.97
CA SER A 297 -15.19 19.38 9.86
C SER A 297 -16.50 19.73 9.13
N ASN A 298 -17.07 18.78 8.40
CA ASN A 298 -18.29 18.95 7.63
C ASN A 298 -19.42 18.08 8.18
N TRP A 299 -20.54 18.71 8.54
CA TRP A 299 -21.74 18.03 9.02
C TRP A 299 -22.43 17.19 7.93
N THR A 300 -22.07 17.37 6.65
CA THR A 300 -22.59 16.55 5.54
C THR A 300 -22.30 15.06 5.72
N GLY A 301 -21.23 14.68 6.43
CA GLY A 301 -20.92 13.27 6.67
C GLY A 301 -21.97 12.54 7.51
N LEU A 302 -22.63 13.24 8.44
CA LEU A 302 -23.72 12.64 9.23
C LEU A 302 -24.94 12.34 8.34
N ALA A 303 -25.29 13.28 7.46
CA ALA A 303 -26.34 13.06 6.46
C ALA A 303 -25.93 11.96 5.49
N GLY A 304 -24.63 11.89 5.13
CA GLY A 304 -24.04 10.86 4.30
C GLY A 304 -24.29 9.45 4.87
N LEU A 305 -23.95 9.25 6.14
CA LEU A 305 -24.10 7.98 6.86
C LEU A 305 -25.56 7.56 7.05
N LEU A 306 -26.48 8.51 7.20
CA LEU A 306 -27.88 8.20 7.56
C LEU A 306 -28.81 8.13 6.35
N VAL A 307 -28.69 9.06 5.39
CA VAL A 307 -29.72 9.29 4.35
C VAL A 307 -29.17 9.44 2.94
N SER A 308 -27.86 9.30 2.71
CA SER A 308 -27.36 9.33 1.32
C SER A 308 -27.97 8.21 0.49
N PRO A 309 -28.33 8.48 -0.78
CA PRO A 309 -28.84 7.46 -1.69
C PRO A 309 -27.86 6.28 -1.88
N GLY A 310 -26.56 6.57 -1.93
CA GLY A 310 -25.52 5.56 -2.14
C GLY A 310 -25.16 4.73 -0.91
N ARG A 311 -25.25 5.30 0.30
CA ARG A 311 -24.67 4.71 1.52
C ARG A 311 -25.49 4.87 2.79
N GLY A 312 -26.67 5.47 2.77
CA GLY A 312 -27.41 5.84 3.98
C GLY A 312 -28.04 4.66 4.71
N LEU A 313 -27.90 4.59 6.04
CA LEU A 313 -28.54 3.56 6.88
C LEU A 313 -30.04 3.47 6.72
N LEU A 314 -30.74 4.60 6.65
CA LEU A 314 -32.20 4.62 6.50
C LEU A 314 -32.66 4.36 5.06
N VAL A 315 -31.73 4.39 4.09
CA VAL A 315 -32.01 4.02 2.69
C VAL A 315 -31.90 2.51 2.51
N PHE A 316 -30.86 1.89 3.10
CA PHE A 316 -30.62 0.45 2.99
C PHE A 316 -31.39 -0.39 4.02
N SER A 317 -31.77 0.22 5.15
CA SER A 317 -32.54 -0.41 6.23
C SER A 317 -33.61 0.53 6.81
N PRO A 318 -34.61 0.96 6.02
CA PRO A 318 -35.62 1.96 6.42
C PRO A 318 -36.39 1.66 7.71
N PHE A 319 -36.58 0.39 8.09
CA PHE A 319 -37.27 0.05 9.34
C PHE A 319 -36.53 0.57 10.59
N LEU A 320 -35.22 0.86 10.50
CA LEU A 320 -34.45 1.44 11.60
C LEU A 320 -34.86 2.88 11.93
N ALA A 321 -35.65 3.56 11.09
CA ALA A 321 -36.25 4.85 11.44
C ALA A 321 -37.13 4.75 12.70
N PHE A 322 -37.71 3.57 12.98
CA PHE A 322 -38.52 3.31 14.16
C PHE A 322 -37.71 3.09 15.45
N VAL A 323 -36.37 3.08 15.38
CA VAL A 323 -35.50 2.98 16.57
C VAL A 323 -35.82 4.10 17.56
N VAL A 324 -36.16 5.30 17.09
CA VAL A 324 -36.53 6.43 17.95
C VAL A 324 -37.71 6.08 18.86
N VAL A 325 -38.73 5.40 18.33
CA VAL A 325 -39.92 4.99 19.11
C VAL A 325 -39.52 3.98 20.18
N GLY A 326 -38.68 3.00 19.84
CA GLY A 326 -38.18 2.00 20.77
C GLY A 326 -37.27 2.62 21.85
N LEU A 327 -36.37 3.52 21.46
CA LEU A 327 -35.47 4.25 22.37
C LEU A 327 -36.27 5.07 23.40
N VAL A 328 -37.33 5.77 22.99
CA VAL A 328 -38.19 6.50 23.93
C VAL A 328 -38.78 5.55 24.99
N GLN A 329 -39.18 4.33 24.62
CA GLN A 329 -39.66 3.35 25.61
C GLN A 329 -38.54 2.85 26.54
N ARG A 330 -37.33 2.64 26.01
CA ARG A 330 -36.15 2.25 26.82
C ARG A 330 -35.76 3.33 27.83
N LEU A 331 -35.87 4.60 27.45
CA LEU A 331 -35.58 5.75 28.32
C LEU A 331 -36.64 5.95 29.40
N ARG A 332 -37.89 5.53 29.15
CA ARG A 332 -38.99 5.57 30.14
C ARG A 332 -38.93 4.44 31.15
N SER A 333 -38.31 3.30 30.81
CA SER A 333 -38.17 2.15 31.71
C SER A 333 -36.95 2.34 32.63
N PRO A 334 -37.11 2.37 33.97
CA PRO A 334 -36.01 2.54 34.91
C PRO A 334 -34.90 1.51 34.75
N ASP A 335 -35.27 0.26 34.47
CA ASP A 335 -34.33 -0.87 34.38
C ASP A 335 -33.40 -0.79 33.16
N THR A 336 -33.83 -0.14 32.08
CA THR A 336 -33.06 -0.04 30.84
C THR A 336 -32.52 1.36 30.55
N ARG A 337 -32.99 2.38 31.27
CA ARG A 337 -32.69 3.79 30.99
C ARG A 337 -31.19 4.07 30.97
N ALA A 338 -30.45 3.64 31.99
CA ALA A 338 -29.02 3.92 32.10
C ALA A 338 -28.22 3.31 30.93
N LEU A 339 -28.48 2.04 30.59
CA LEU A 339 -27.84 1.38 29.46
C LEU A 339 -28.24 2.04 28.13
N ALA A 340 -29.51 2.40 27.96
CA ALA A 340 -29.99 3.05 26.74
C ALA A 340 -29.32 4.42 26.51
N VAL A 341 -29.12 5.22 27.57
CA VAL A 341 -28.38 6.48 27.47
C VAL A 341 -26.92 6.22 27.10
N ALA A 342 -26.23 5.30 27.81
CA ALA A 342 -24.83 5.01 27.55
C ALA A 342 -24.59 4.52 26.11
N LEU A 343 -25.41 3.58 25.62
CA LEU A 343 -25.32 3.07 24.26
C LEU A 343 -25.71 4.11 23.21
N ALA A 344 -26.72 4.95 23.46
CA ALA A 344 -27.09 6.02 22.54
C ALA A 344 -25.94 7.04 22.37
N LEU A 345 -25.28 7.41 23.46
CA LEU A 345 -24.09 8.27 23.42
C LEU A 345 -22.93 7.62 22.67
N ALA A 346 -22.71 6.31 22.85
CA ALA A 346 -21.68 5.57 22.09
C ALA A 346 -21.98 5.56 20.59
N VAL A 347 -23.22 5.27 20.18
CA VAL A 347 -23.65 5.29 18.77
C VAL A 347 -23.50 6.70 18.17
N VAL A 348 -23.90 7.74 18.90
CA VAL A 348 -23.71 9.14 18.46
C VAL A 348 -22.22 9.47 18.34
N GLY A 349 -21.39 9.04 19.29
CA GLY A 349 -19.94 9.23 19.23
C GLY A 349 -19.31 8.58 18.00
N GLN A 350 -19.71 7.35 17.67
CA GLN A 350 -19.27 6.67 16.44
C GLN A 350 -19.75 7.38 15.17
N LEU A 351 -21.02 7.82 15.12
CA LEU A 351 -21.55 8.59 13.99
C LEU A 351 -20.75 9.87 13.77
N LEU A 352 -20.45 10.61 14.85
CA LEU A 352 -19.65 11.84 14.76
C LEU A 352 -18.24 11.54 14.29
N LEU A 353 -17.59 10.50 14.81
CA LEU A 353 -16.25 10.07 14.38
C LEU A 353 -16.23 9.76 12.88
N TYR A 354 -17.15 8.91 12.42
CA TYR A 354 -17.23 8.49 11.03
C TYR A 354 -17.69 9.60 10.08
N ALA A 355 -18.49 10.55 10.55
CA ALA A 355 -18.92 11.70 9.75
C ALA A 355 -17.75 12.62 9.36
N GLN A 356 -16.66 12.61 10.13
CA GLN A 356 -15.47 13.37 9.77
C GLN A 356 -14.64 12.65 8.67
N GLY A 357 -14.80 11.34 8.51
CA GLY A 357 -14.07 10.54 7.53
C GLY A 357 -14.69 10.54 6.14
N ASP A 358 -14.08 9.75 5.24
CA ASP A 358 -14.78 9.31 4.03
C ASP A 358 -15.90 8.32 4.40
N TRP A 359 -17.06 8.88 4.75
CA TRP A 359 -18.24 8.14 5.18
C TRP A 359 -18.78 7.16 4.13
N ARG A 360 -18.29 7.20 2.88
CA ARG A 360 -18.62 6.19 1.86
C ARG A 360 -18.05 4.82 2.21
N ALA A 361 -17.01 4.77 3.04
CA ALA A 361 -16.39 3.55 3.56
C ALA A 361 -15.81 2.59 2.48
N GLY A 362 -15.32 3.15 1.37
CA GLY A 362 -14.72 2.39 0.26
C GLY A 362 -15.76 1.68 -0.63
N THR A 363 -15.29 0.77 -1.49
CA THR A 363 -16.15 -0.05 -2.37
C THR A 363 -16.82 -1.16 -1.56
N ALA A 364 -18.11 -1.02 -1.30
CA ALA A 364 -18.88 -1.94 -0.45
C ALA A 364 -20.39 -1.80 -0.71
N TRP A 365 -21.21 -2.64 -0.10
CA TRP A 365 -22.67 -2.46 -0.11
C TRP A 365 -23.16 -1.63 1.08
N GLY A 366 -23.83 -0.50 0.82
CA GLY A 366 -24.50 0.30 1.85
C GLY A 366 -23.60 0.95 2.92
N PRO A 367 -24.13 1.29 4.11
CA PRO A 367 -23.41 1.96 5.23
C PRO A 367 -22.47 1.01 5.99
N ARG A 368 -21.44 0.49 5.33
CA ARG A 368 -20.55 -0.54 5.91
C ARG A 368 -20.05 -0.20 7.33
N TRP A 369 -19.63 1.04 7.59
CA TRP A 369 -19.10 1.45 8.89
C TRP A 369 -20.10 1.36 10.06
N LEU A 370 -21.42 1.40 9.80
CA LEU A 370 -22.46 1.33 10.83
C LEU A 370 -23.01 -0.09 11.06
N THR A 371 -22.42 -1.10 10.42
CA THR A 371 -22.86 -2.49 10.57
C THR A 371 -22.75 -2.96 12.03
N ASP A 372 -21.68 -2.56 12.73
CA ASP A 372 -21.37 -3.06 14.07
C ASP A 372 -22.38 -2.61 15.12
N VAL A 373 -23.01 -1.43 14.93
CA VAL A 373 -24.02 -0.91 15.86
C VAL A 373 -25.40 -1.54 15.68
N LEU A 374 -25.61 -2.36 14.64
CA LEU A 374 -26.91 -2.97 14.35
C LEU A 374 -27.48 -3.75 15.55
N PRO A 375 -26.73 -4.60 16.30
CA PRO A 375 -27.25 -5.27 17.49
C PRO A 375 -27.77 -4.29 18.56
N ILE A 376 -27.12 -3.13 18.73
CA ILE A 376 -27.55 -2.07 19.65
C ILE A 376 -28.86 -1.45 19.17
N LEU A 377 -28.91 -1.10 17.88
CA LEU A 377 -30.10 -0.50 17.27
C LEU A 377 -31.32 -1.44 17.34
N LEU A 378 -31.11 -2.74 17.12
CA LEU A 378 -32.16 -3.76 17.22
C LEU A 378 -32.66 -3.93 18.66
N TRP A 379 -31.75 -3.91 19.65
CA TRP A 379 -32.15 -3.91 21.05
C TRP A 379 -32.96 -2.65 21.42
N MET A 380 -32.53 -1.47 20.96
CA MET A 380 -33.27 -0.22 21.15
C MET A 380 -34.64 -0.24 20.46
N LEU A 381 -34.73 -0.82 19.26
CA LEU A 381 -35.95 -0.92 18.46
C LEU A 381 -36.99 -1.87 19.05
N ALA A 382 -36.57 -2.90 19.81
CA ALA A 382 -37.43 -4.01 20.21
C ALA A 382 -38.79 -3.66 20.86
N PRO A 383 -38.92 -2.58 21.67
CA PRO A 383 -40.21 -2.16 22.21
C PRO A 383 -41.15 -1.52 21.19
N ALA A 384 -40.65 -0.96 20.08
CA ALA A 384 -41.43 -0.20 19.11
C ALA A 384 -42.66 -0.96 18.58
N PRO A 385 -42.56 -2.18 18.01
CA PRO A 385 -43.72 -2.86 17.44
C PRO A 385 -44.85 -3.16 18.44
N LEU A 386 -44.54 -3.19 19.74
CA LEU A 386 -45.52 -3.39 20.80
C LEU A 386 -46.40 -2.14 21.04
N VAL A 387 -45.84 -0.94 20.85
CA VAL A 387 -46.51 0.34 21.12
C VAL A 387 -47.04 1.03 19.86
N LEU A 388 -46.57 0.63 18.67
CA LEU A 388 -47.04 1.19 17.41
C LEU A 388 -48.53 0.88 17.16
N ARG A 389 -49.25 1.91 16.68
CA ARG A 389 -50.63 1.79 16.17
C ARG A 389 -50.67 0.87 14.93
N PRO A 390 -51.82 0.25 14.59
CA PRO A 390 -51.89 -0.73 13.49
C PRO A 390 -51.32 -0.25 12.15
N VAL A 391 -51.60 1.00 11.76
CA VAL A 391 -51.07 1.60 10.52
C VAL A 391 -49.55 1.73 10.57
N ALA A 392 -49.00 2.33 11.64
CA ALA A 392 -47.56 2.51 11.80
C ALA A 392 -46.81 1.17 11.93
N ARG A 393 -47.44 0.16 12.56
CA ARG A 393 -46.91 -1.20 12.61
C ARG A 393 -46.89 -1.86 11.22
N SER A 394 -47.92 -1.61 10.40
CA SER A 394 -47.95 -2.09 9.01
C SER A 394 -46.86 -1.43 8.17
N LEU A 395 -46.64 -0.12 8.32
CA LEU A 395 -45.52 0.60 7.70
C LEU A 395 -44.16 0.07 8.17
N PHE A 396 -44.02 -0.24 9.46
CA PHE A 396 -42.81 -0.86 10.00
C PHE A 396 -42.52 -2.22 9.35
N VAL A 397 -43.53 -3.09 9.23
CA VAL A 397 -43.39 -4.39 8.57
C VAL A 397 -43.08 -4.22 7.08
N ALA A 398 -43.75 -3.30 6.38
CA ALA A 398 -43.48 -2.99 4.98
C ALA A 398 -42.02 -2.50 4.81
N ALA A 399 -41.53 -1.67 5.71
CA ALA A 399 -40.14 -1.21 5.70
C ALA A 399 -39.15 -2.37 5.91
N ILE A 400 -39.45 -3.36 6.76
CA ILE A 400 -38.63 -4.59 6.87
C ILE A 400 -38.58 -5.32 5.54
N VAL A 401 -39.73 -5.52 4.89
CA VAL A 401 -39.80 -6.22 3.59
C VAL A 401 -39.00 -5.47 2.53
N VAL A 402 -39.10 -4.15 2.47
CA VAL A 402 -38.30 -3.31 1.57
C VAL A 402 -36.80 -3.49 1.85
N SER A 403 -36.38 -3.44 3.11
CA SER A 403 -34.98 -3.66 3.47
C SER A 403 -34.49 -5.03 3.04
N VAL A 404 -35.26 -6.09 3.26
CA VAL A 404 -34.91 -7.45 2.80
C VAL A 404 -34.78 -7.49 1.28
N GLY A 405 -35.66 -6.80 0.55
CA GLY A 405 -35.55 -6.63 -0.90
C GLY A 405 -34.25 -5.96 -1.31
N VAL A 406 -33.89 -4.83 -0.67
CA VAL A 406 -32.62 -4.13 -0.92
C VAL A 406 -31.41 -5.04 -0.66
N GLN A 407 -31.37 -5.74 0.46
CA GLN A 407 -30.26 -6.65 0.78
C GLN A 407 -30.22 -7.86 -0.16
N THR A 408 -31.37 -8.33 -0.65
CA THR A 408 -31.44 -9.38 -1.68
C THR A 408 -30.81 -8.90 -2.99
N VAL A 409 -31.09 -7.67 -3.43
CA VAL A 409 -30.42 -7.10 -4.61
C VAL A 409 -28.91 -7.07 -4.39
N GLY A 410 -28.47 -6.65 -3.21
CA GLY A 410 -27.06 -6.75 -2.85
C GLY A 410 -26.52 -8.17 -3.06
N ALA A 411 -27.20 -9.19 -2.49
CA ALA A 411 -26.63 -10.53 -2.37
C ALA A 411 -26.49 -11.22 -3.72
N PHE A 412 -27.39 -10.92 -4.65
CA PHE A 412 -27.48 -11.62 -5.93
C PHE A 412 -27.12 -10.76 -7.15
N TRP A 413 -27.12 -9.42 -7.05
CA TRP A 413 -26.78 -8.52 -8.16
C TRP A 413 -25.55 -7.65 -7.93
N TYR A 414 -25.03 -7.48 -6.71
CA TYR A 414 -23.92 -6.55 -6.52
C TYR A 414 -22.63 -7.02 -7.23
N THR A 415 -22.14 -6.21 -8.18
CA THR A 415 -20.94 -6.42 -9.01
C THR A 415 -19.96 -5.25 -8.94
N LYS A 416 -20.16 -4.32 -7.98
CA LYS A 416 -19.40 -3.07 -7.83
C LYS A 416 -19.61 -2.05 -8.98
N THR A 417 -20.58 -2.28 -9.87
CA THR A 417 -20.93 -1.36 -10.97
C THR A 417 -21.39 0.00 -10.44
N SER A 418 -22.17 -0.02 -9.37
CA SER A 418 -22.62 1.19 -8.68
C SER A 418 -21.48 1.97 -8.02
N ASP A 419 -20.45 1.30 -7.52
CA ASP A 419 -19.28 1.98 -6.94
C ASP A 419 -18.49 2.76 -7.99
N GLU A 420 -18.32 2.22 -9.21
CA GLU A 420 -17.66 2.95 -10.30
C GLU A 420 -18.33 4.30 -10.57
N LEU A 421 -19.66 4.35 -10.54
CA LEU A 421 -20.42 5.58 -10.72
C LEU A 421 -20.31 6.52 -9.51
N ILE A 422 -20.26 5.97 -8.29
CA ILE A 422 -20.09 6.74 -7.05
C ILE A 422 -18.71 7.41 -6.98
N TYR A 423 -17.68 6.74 -7.50
CA TYR A 423 -16.29 7.19 -7.50
C TYR A 423 -15.84 7.78 -8.85
N ALA A 424 -16.75 7.94 -9.82
CA ALA A 424 -16.44 8.55 -11.10
C ALA A 424 -16.07 10.04 -10.94
N GLY A 425 -15.05 10.48 -11.68
CA GLY A 425 -14.56 11.86 -11.62
C GLY A 425 -13.48 12.05 -10.55
N ASP A 426 -13.59 13.10 -9.74
CA ASP A 426 -12.69 13.34 -8.60
C ASP A 426 -13.02 12.36 -7.45
N PRO A 427 -12.15 11.37 -7.13
CA PRO A 427 -12.43 10.38 -6.11
C PRO A 427 -12.54 10.99 -4.70
N ALA A 428 -11.95 12.17 -4.45
CA ALA A 428 -12.09 12.89 -3.19
C ALA A 428 -13.49 13.52 -3.02
N SER A 429 -14.22 13.69 -4.13
CA SER A 429 -15.56 14.25 -4.16
C SER A 429 -16.60 13.23 -3.70
N MET A 430 -17.41 13.58 -2.71
CA MET A 430 -18.47 12.71 -2.20
C MET A 430 -19.81 12.86 -2.96
N HIS A 431 -19.86 13.69 -4.01
CA HIS A 431 -21.09 14.00 -4.75
C HIS A 431 -21.69 12.77 -5.45
N GLY A 432 -20.86 11.84 -5.95
CA GLY A 432 -21.34 10.63 -6.62
C GLY A 432 -22.23 9.76 -5.75
N ALA A 433 -22.01 9.76 -4.42
CA ALA A 433 -22.86 9.03 -3.46
C ALA A 433 -24.21 9.72 -3.18
N TRP A 434 -24.33 11.00 -3.54
CA TRP A 434 -25.57 11.78 -3.43
C TRP A 434 -26.41 11.76 -4.71
N ASN A 435 -25.86 11.33 -5.84
CA ASN A 435 -26.57 11.25 -7.10
C ASN A 435 -27.61 10.10 -7.07
N PRO A 436 -28.92 10.37 -7.21
CA PRO A 436 -29.95 9.33 -7.23
C PRO A 436 -29.80 8.32 -8.38
N GLN A 437 -29.12 8.69 -9.47
CA GLN A 437 -28.86 7.77 -10.58
C GLN A 437 -27.85 6.67 -10.21
N ASN A 438 -27.08 6.88 -9.14
CA ASN A 438 -26.03 5.98 -8.67
C ASN A 438 -26.51 5.07 -7.51
N ILE A 439 -27.82 5.06 -7.20
CA ILE A 439 -28.36 4.21 -6.12
C ILE A 439 -28.01 2.74 -6.40
N PRO A 440 -27.30 2.04 -5.48
CA PRO A 440 -26.80 0.70 -5.75
C PRO A 440 -27.88 -0.33 -6.11
N PHE A 441 -28.94 -0.43 -5.32
CA PHE A 441 -30.02 -1.39 -5.58
C PHE A 441 -30.94 -1.02 -6.76
N VAL A 442 -30.70 0.10 -7.43
CA VAL A 442 -31.33 0.45 -8.71
C VAL A 442 -30.37 0.21 -9.87
N THR A 443 -29.11 0.55 -9.68
CA THR A 443 -28.05 0.44 -10.70
C THR A 443 -27.71 -1.02 -10.98
N GLU A 444 -27.51 -1.83 -9.93
CA GLU A 444 -27.11 -3.24 -10.08
C GLU A 444 -28.24 -4.09 -10.69
N LEU A 445 -29.50 -3.67 -10.59
CA LEU A 445 -30.62 -4.34 -11.26
C LEU A 445 -30.66 -4.12 -12.78
N ARG A 446 -29.81 -3.25 -13.34
CA ARG A 446 -29.75 -2.98 -14.79
C ARG A 446 -29.00 -4.06 -15.57
N HIS A 447 -28.36 -5.00 -14.89
CA HIS A 447 -27.69 -6.14 -15.49
C HIS A 447 -28.23 -7.46 -14.89
N PRO A 448 -27.95 -8.61 -15.52
CA PRO A 448 -28.35 -9.91 -14.99
C PRO A 448 -27.81 -10.16 -13.58
N PRO A 449 -28.43 -11.10 -12.82
CA PRO A 449 -27.89 -11.55 -11.54
C PRO A 449 -26.45 -12.03 -11.70
N ALA A 450 -25.62 -11.76 -10.71
CA ALA A 450 -24.24 -12.21 -10.69
C ALA A 450 -24.19 -13.73 -10.49
N PRO A 451 -23.30 -14.44 -11.22
CA PRO A 451 -23.18 -15.89 -11.12
C PRO A 451 -22.56 -16.32 -9.78
N GLY A 452 -22.76 -17.58 -9.40
CA GLY A 452 -22.12 -18.20 -8.24
C GLY A 452 -20.63 -18.44 -8.45
N GLU A 453 -19.82 -17.40 -8.29
CA GLU A 453 -18.37 -17.37 -8.55
C GLU A 453 -17.57 -18.44 -7.78
N LEU A 454 -18.02 -18.90 -6.61
CA LEU A 454 -17.32 -19.94 -5.84
C LEU A 454 -17.36 -21.32 -6.51
N LEU A 455 -18.42 -21.61 -7.28
CA LEU A 455 -18.51 -22.84 -8.07
C LEU A 455 -17.72 -22.77 -9.39
N CYS A 456 -17.26 -21.58 -9.76
CA CYS A 456 -16.53 -21.39 -10.99
C CYS A 456 -15.06 -21.78 -10.81
N ASP A 457 -14.65 -22.82 -11.50
CA ASP A 457 -13.24 -23.17 -11.59
C ASP A 457 -12.55 -22.23 -12.59
N ALA A 458 -11.39 -21.70 -12.19
CA ALA A 458 -10.51 -20.92 -13.05
C ALA A 458 -9.22 -21.71 -13.25
N MET A 459 -8.78 -21.82 -14.49
CA MET A 459 -7.59 -22.58 -14.85
C MET A 459 -6.96 -22.03 -16.12
N GLY A 460 -5.68 -22.32 -16.31
CA GLY A 460 -4.97 -21.94 -17.51
C GLY A 460 -3.51 -22.35 -17.45
N THR A 461 -2.83 -22.20 -18.57
CA THR A 461 -1.41 -22.49 -18.70
C THR A 461 -0.70 -21.33 -19.40
N ILE A 462 0.61 -21.27 -19.18
CA ILE A 462 1.52 -20.50 -20.00
C ILE A 462 2.26 -21.53 -20.85
N ASP A 463 1.98 -21.56 -22.14
CA ASP A 463 2.52 -22.53 -23.09
C ASP A 463 3.83 -22.03 -23.69
N ARG A 464 4.01 -20.71 -23.79
CA ARG A 464 5.20 -20.10 -24.38
C ARG A 464 5.61 -18.81 -23.68
N ILE A 465 6.91 -18.64 -23.51
CA ILE A 465 7.56 -17.42 -23.03
C ILE A 465 8.69 -17.07 -24.00
N GLY A 466 8.47 -16.06 -24.82
CA GLY A 466 9.41 -15.64 -25.87
C GLY A 466 9.69 -16.79 -26.84
N GLN A 467 10.94 -17.24 -26.90
CA GLN A 467 11.33 -18.38 -27.74
C GLN A 467 11.13 -19.74 -27.05
N THR A 468 10.90 -19.77 -25.75
CA THR A 468 10.81 -21.02 -24.97
C THR A 468 9.37 -21.53 -24.93
N ARG A 469 9.15 -22.80 -25.33
CA ARG A 469 7.89 -23.51 -25.11
C ARG A 469 7.94 -24.30 -23.80
N LEU A 470 6.83 -24.30 -23.07
CA LEU A 470 6.70 -24.96 -21.77
C LEU A 470 5.89 -26.28 -21.91
N PRO A 471 6.18 -27.29 -21.06
CA PRO A 471 7.24 -27.32 -20.05
C PRO A 471 8.64 -27.46 -20.69
N ALA A 472 9.60 -26.67 -20.23
CA ALA A 472 11.00 -26.76 -20.65
C ALA A 472 11.82 -27.48 -19.58
N ALA A 473 12.62 -28.48 -19.98
CA ALA A 473 13.59 -29.11 -19.09
C ALA A 473 14.89 -28.27 -19.08
N GLY A 474 15.36 -27.84 -17.89
CA GLY A 474 16.63 -27.13 -17.75
C GLY A 474 16.50 -25.67 -17.30
N LYS A 475 17.12 -24.74 -18.05
CA LYS A 475 17.24 -23.31 -17.68
C LYS A 475 15.87 -22.61 -17.61
N LEU A 476 15.75 -21.64 -16.71
CA LEU A 476 14.56 -20.80 -16.60
C LEU A 476 14.27 -20.09 -17.94
N PRO A 477 13.00 -20.02 -18.37
CA PRO A 477 12.63 -19.27 -19.57
C PRO A 477 12.97 -17.79 -19.42
N GLU A 478 13.60 -17.22 -20.45
CA GLU A 478 13.94 -15.80 -20.48
C GLU A 478 12.74 -14.96 -20.91
N LEU A 479 12.39 -13.98 -20.08
CA LEU A 479 11.33 -13.01 -20.33
C LEU A 479 11.98 -11.68 -20.73
N GLU A 480 11.94 -11.40 -22.04
CA GLU A 480 12.51 -10.19 -22.64
C GLU A 480 11.43 -9.13 -22.93
N PRO A 481 11.79 -7.84 -23.03
CA PRO A 481 10.84 -6.80 -23.43
C PRO A 481 10.26 -7.09 -24.81
N GLY A 482 8.94 -7.05 -24.94
CA GLY A 482 8.25 -7.41 -26.18
C GLY A 482 8.16 -8.92 -26.45
N ALA A 483 8.62 -9.78 -25.53
CA ALA A 483 8.54 -11.22 -25.69
C ALA A 483 7.07 -11.66 -25.83
N LEU A 484 6.84 -12.56 -26.79
CA LEU A 484 5.53 -13.14 -27.03
C LEU A 484 5.21 -14.17 -25.94
N LEU A 485 4.11 -13.94 -25.22
CA LEU A 485 3.56 -14.85 -24.22
C LEU A 485 2.30 -15.48 -24.78
N GLU A 486 2.20 -16.80 -24.70
CA GLU A 486 1.06 -17.55 -25.22
C GLU A 486 0.60 -18.61 -24.22
N GLY A 487 -0.68 -18.91 -24.25
CA GLY A 487 -1.25 -19.97 -23.44
C GLY A 487 -2.73 -20.13 -23.69
N TRP A 488 -3.41 -20.75 -22.72
CA TRP A 488 -4.86 -20.76 -22.68
C TRP A 488 -5.36 -20.51 -21.26
N ALA A 489 -6.60 -20.05 -21.12
CA ALA A 489 -7.28 -19.91 -19.85
C ALA A 489 -8.79 -20.06 -20.01
N LEU A 490 -9.43 -20.63 -18.99
CA LEU A 490 -10.87 -20.79 -18.89
C LEU A 490 -11.34 -20.44 -17.47
N ALA A 491 -12.54 -19.88 -17.38
CA ALA A 491 -13.26 -19.68 -16.13
C ALA A 491 -14.69 -20.17 -16.29
N CYS A 492 -15.17 -21.05 -15.39
CA CYS A 492 -16.47 -21.71 -15.52
C CYS A 492 -16.67 -22.44 -16.87
N GLY A 493 -15.62 -22.98 -17.48
CA GLY A 493 -15.69 -23.64 -18.80
C GLY A 493 -15.90 -22.70 -20.00
N ARG A 494 -15.84 -21.38 -19.79
CA ARG A 494 -15.94 -20.33 -20.82
C ARG A 494 -14.71 -19.41 -20.81
N SER A 495 -14.61 -18.54 -21.81
CA SER A 495 -13.59 -17.49 -21.85
C SER A 495 -13.74 -16.58 -20.62
N PRO A 496 -12.65 -16.28 -19.89
CA PRO A 496 -12.70 -15.35 -18.76
C PRO A 496 -12.98 -13.92 -19.26
N ALA A 497 -13.46 -13.05 -18.38
CA ALA A 497 -13.74 -11.65 -18.74
C ALA A 497 -12.47 -10.86 -19.04
N GLN A 498 -11.37 -11.18 -18.33
CA GLN A 498 -10.07 -10.57 -18.52
C GLN A 498 -8.98 -11.54 -18.08
N LEU A 499 -7.85 -11.49 -18.75
CA LEU A 499 -6.61 -12.15 -18.35
C LEU A 499 -5.54 -11.09 -18.05
N LEU A 500 -4.76 -11.33 -17.00
CA LEU A 500 -3.64 -10.50 -16.58
C LEU A 500 -2.40 -11.38 -16.40
N LEU A 501 -1.26 -10.86 -16.83
CA LEU A 501 0.05 -11.42 -16.57
C LEU A 501 0.77 -10.46 -15.63
N LEU A 502 1.21 -10.98 -14.48
CA LEU A 502 1.76 -10.20 -13.39
C LEU A 502 3.18 -10.66 -13.09
N VAL A 503 4.09 -9.73 -12.81
CA VAL A 503 5.39 -10.03 -12.19
C VAL A 503 5.51 -9.17 -10.94
N ASN A 504 5.55 -9.80 -9.76
CA ASN A 504 5.53 -9.11 -8.46
C ASN A 504 4.39 -8.08 -8.32
N GLY A 505 3.21 -8.43 -8.85
CA GLY A 505 2.03 -7.56 -8.86
C GLY A 505 2.07 -6.42 -9.88
N VAL A 506 3.11 -6.32 -10.72
CA VAL A 506 3.13 -5.41 -11.87
C VAL A 506 2.51 -6.11 -13.07
N VAL A 507 1.45 -5.54 -13.65
CA VAL A 507 0.90 -6.04 -14.92
C VAL A 507 1.91 -5.88 -16.05
N VAL A 508 2.40 -7.00 -16.56
CA VAL A 508 3.24 -7.07 -17.75
C VAL A 508 2.46 -7.35 -19.02
N GLY A 509 1.18 -7.67 -18.90
CA GLY A 509 0.30 -7.91 -20.04
C GLY A 509 -1.14 -8.13 -19.63
N THR A 510 -2.09 -7.71 -20.46
CA THR A 510 -3.51 -8.00 -20.26
C THR A 510 -4.23 -8.16 -21.59
N THR A 511 -5.27 -8.99 -21.61
CA THR A 511 -6.17 -9.12 -22.76
C THR A 511 -7.60 -9.42 -22.30
N THR A 512 -8.56 -8.98 -23.10
CA THR A 512 -9.97 -9.41 -23.04
C THR A 512 -10.37 -10.19 -24.30
N GLN A 513 -9.43 -10.40 -25.23
CA GLN A 513 -9.62 -11.10 -26.50
C GLN A 513 -8.98 -12.48 -26.43
N PHE A 514 -9.76 -13.50 -26.81
CA PHE A 514 -9.37 -14.90 -26.77
C PHE A 514 -9.51 -15.56 -28.14
N LEU A 515 -8.63 -16.52 -28.40
CA LEU A 515 -8.47 -17.24 -29.66
C LEU A 515 -8.99 -18.68 -29.54
N PRO A 516 -9.51 -19.29 -30.61
CA PRO A 516 -9.86 -20.70 -30.63
C PRO A 516 -8.64 -21.60 -30.39
N ARG A 517 -8.81 -22.69 -29.62
CA ARG A 517 -7.76 -23.69 -29.30
C ARG A 517 -8.38 -25.09 -29.36
N ALA A 518 -8.27 -25.74 -30.52
CA ALA A 518 -8.92 -27.03 -30.77
C ALA A 518 -8.44 -28.16 -29.83
N ASP A 519 -7.18 -28.10 -29.40
CA ASP A 519 -6.62 -29.00 -28.39
C ASP A 519 -7.30 -28.84 -27.02
N VAL A 520 -7.53 -27.60 -26.60
CA VAL A 520 -8.23 -27.27 -25.36
C VAL A 520 -9.71 -27.59 -25.46
N ASP A 521 -10.34 -27.28 -26.60
CA ASP A 521 -11.75 -27.58 -26.86
C ASP A 521 -12.01 -29.09 -26.73
N ALA A 522 -11.13 -29.92 -27.27
CA ALA A 522 -11.21 -31.37 -27.18
C ALA A 522 -10.99 -31.89 -25.74
N ALA A 523 -9.96 -31.39 -25.05
CA ALA A 523 -9.58 -31.86 -23.72
C ALA A 523 -10.55 -31.41 -22.61
N MET A 524 -11.05 -30.17 -22.71
CA MET A 524 -11.90 -29.53 -21.71
C MET A 524 -13.39 -29.64 -22.06
N HIS A 525 -13.72 -30.28 -23.19
CA HIS A 525 -15.08 -30.40 -23.72
C HIS A 525 -15.81 -29.05 -23.80
N THR A 526 -15.11 -28.03 -24.30
CA THR A 526 -15.65 -26.67 -24.50
C THR A 526 -15.58 -26.24 -25.97
N ARG A 527 -16.27 -25.16 -26.30
CA ARG A 527 -16.16 -24.45 -27.59
C ARG A 527 -15.82 -22.97 -27.41
N ALA A 528 -15.57 -22.57 -26.17
CA ALA A 528 -15.25 -21.19 -25.86
C ALA A 528 -13.80 -20.89 -26.27
N PRO A 529 -13.52 -19.77 -26.95
CA PRO A 529 -12.15 -19.35 -27.22
C PRO A 529 -11.34 -19.25 -25.93
N ALA A 530 -10.32 -20.09 -25.79
CA ALA A 530 -9.52 -20.20 -24.56
C ALA A 530 -8.09 -19.67 -24.74
N GLY A 531 -7.59 -19.64 -25.98
CA GLY A 531 -6.23 -19.23 -26.29
C GLY A 531 -6.02 -17.74 -26.09
N TRP A 532 -4.81 -17.35 -25.75
CA TRP A 532 -4.42 -15.95 -25.63
C TRP A 532 -2.98 -15.76 -26.08
N GLN A 533 -2.67 -14.55 -26.53
CA GLN A 533 -1.36 -14.14 -26.97
C GLN A 533 -1.15 -12.68 -26.57
N ILE A 534 -0.05 -12.38 -25.88
CA ILE A 534 0.24 -11.05 -25.36
C ILE A 534 1.74 -10.76 -25.53
N SER A 535 2.08 -9.54 -25.94
CA SER A 535 3.45 -9.05 -25.91
C SER A 535 3.78 -8.52 -24.51
N ALA A 536 4.84 -9.05 -23.88
CA ALA A 536 5.25 -8.66 -22.54
C ALA A 536 5.76 -7.21 -22.51
N ASN A 537 5.19 -6.41 -21.62
CA ASN A 537 5.69 -5.10 -21.25
C ASN A 537 6.39 -5.20 -19.89
N LEU A 538 7.70 -5.00 -19.87
CA LEU A 538 8.53 -5.17 -18.66
C LEU A 538 8.88 -3.84 -17.99
N TRP A 539 8.21 -2.75 -18.36
CA TRP A 539 8.38 -1.46 -17.71
C TRP A 539 8.09 -1.55 -16.21
N GLY A 540 9.09 -1.24 -15.38
CA GLY A 540 8.98 -1.26 -13.91
C GLY A 540 9.15 -2.64 -13.28
N VAL A 541 9.58 -3.65 -14.06
CA VAL A 541 9.86 -5.00 -13.55
C VAL A 541 11.37 -5.19 -13.35
N ALA A 542 11.78 -5.57 -12.14
CA ALA A 542 13.18 -5.81 -11.81
C ALA A 542 13.75 -7.03 -12.55
N ALA A 543 14.99 -6.90 -13.04
CA ALA A 543 15.69 -7.99 -13.71
C ALA A 543 16.10 -9.14 -12.76
N GLY A 544 16.38 -10.29 -13.36
CA GLY A 544 16.79 -11.51 -12.66
C GLY A 544 15.65 -12.51 -12.51
N GLU A 545 15.83 -13.46 -11.59
CA GLU A 545 14.80 -14.47 -11.34
C GLU A 545 13.55 -13.84 -10.71
N GLN A 546 12.39 -14.06 -11.33
CA GLN A 546 11.09 -13.57 -10.87
C GLN A 546 10.01 -14.65 -11.05
N VAL A 547 8.83 -14.41 -10.48
CA VAL A 547 7.64 -15.24 -10.69
C VAL A 547 6.65 -14.51 -11.58
N LEU A 548 6.39 -15.08 -12.75
CA LEU A 548 5.31 -14.70 -13.66
C LEU A 548 4.01 -15.39 -13.22
N GLN A 549 3.00 -14.61 -12.89
CA GLN A 549 1.68 -15.09 -12.48
C GLN A 549 0.68 -14.87 -13.60
N LEU A 550 -0.07 -15.91 -13.94
CA LEU A 550 -1.25 -15.84 -14.79
C LEU A 550 -2.47 -15.66 -13.90
N ALA A 551 -3.14 -14.53 -14.04
CA ALA A 551 -4.35 -14.20 -13.31
C ALA A 551 -5.54 -14.03 -14.27
N VAL A 552 -6.74 -14.40 -13.82
CA VAL A 552 -7.97 -14.24 -14.62
C VAL A 552 -9.08 -13.63 -13.79
N ARG A 553 -9.88 -12.76 -14.40
CA ARG A 553 -11.16 -12.32 -13.86
C ARG A 553 -12.27 -13.17 -14.45
N VAL A 554 -13.08 -13.77 -13.57
CA VAL A 554 -14.19 -14.63 -13.97
C VAL A 554 -15.29 -13.79 -14.63
N GLU A 555 -15.60 -12.65 -14.03
CA GLU A 555 -16.57 -11.68 -14.53
C GLU A 555 -15.93 -10.28 -14.61
N PRO A 556 -16.47 -9.35 -15.42
CA PRO A 556 -16.02 -7.97 -15.38
C PRO A 556 -16.10 -7.44 -13.94
N ARG A 557 -15.04 -6.80 -13.45
CA ARG A 557 -14.93 -6.21 -12.10
C ARG A 557 -14.92 -7.20 -10.93
N SER A 558 -15.01 -8.52 -11.17
CA SER A 558 -14.73 -9.52 -10.12
C SER A 558 -13.27 -9.42 -9.70
N ASP A 559 -12.94 -9.88 -8.49
CA ASP A 559 -11.54 -10.03 -8.12
C ASP A 559 -10.86 -11.04 -9.08
N PHE A 560 -9.55 -10.89 -9.30
CA PHE A 560 -8.80 -11.81 -10.15
C PHE A 560 -8.31 -13.01 -9.34
N ARG A 561 -8.18 -14.16 -10.00
CA ARG A 561 -7.64 -15.39 -9.41
C ARG A 561 -6.33 -15.76 -10.08
N ILE A 562 -5.30 -16.04 -9.29
CA ILE A 562 -4.03 -16.53 -9.80
C ILE A 562 -4.19 -18.02 -10.13
N VAL A 563 -4.13 -18.36 -11.41
CA VAL A 563 -4.35 -19.75 -11.89
C VAL A 563 -3.07 -20.50 -12.18
N ARG A 564 -1.96 -19.78 -12.40
CA ARG A 564 -0.64 -20.38 -12.64
C ARG A 564 0.47 -19.46 -12.18
N GLU A 565 1.52 -20.04 -11.59
CA GLU A 565 2.79 -19.37 -11.36
C GLU A 565 3.89 -20.05 -12.18
N GLN A 566 4.81 -19.26 -12.73
CA GLN A 566 5.94 -19.73 -13.52
C GLN A 566 7.19 -18.92 -13.16
N ARG A 567 8.26 -19.59 -12.74
CA ARG A 567 9.56 -18.95 -12.55
C ARG A 567 10.15 -18.57 -13.91
N VAL A 568 10.64 -17.34 -14.02
CA VAL A 568 11.20 -16.76 -15.25
C VAL A 568 12.49 -15.99 -14.93
N MET A 569 13.36 -15.86 -15.91
CA MET A 569 14.52 -14.96 -15.85
C MET A 569 14.18 -13.68 -16.62
N VAL A 570 13.91 -12.58 -15.91
CA VAL A 570 13.55 -11.29 -16.52
C VAL A 570 14.81 -10.57 -16.98
N ARG A 571 14.86 -10.18 -18.26
CA ARG A 571 15.87 -9.25 -18.78
C ARG A 571 15.34 -7.82 -18.68
N ALA A 572 16.14 -6.92 -18.12
CA ALA A 572 15.78 -5.50 -18.03
C ALA A 572 15.49 -4.92 -19.41
N GLN A 573 14.49 -4.04 -19.48
CA GLN A 573 14.26 -3.26 -20.68
C GLN A 573 15.41 -2.28 -20.92
N ALA A 574 16.13 -2.45 -22.03
CA ALA A 574 17.19 -1.53 -22.43
C ALA A 574 16.59 -0.17 -22.80
N LEU A 575 17.22 0.92 -22.32
CA LEU A 575 16.84 2.32 -22.57
C LEU A 575 16.67 2.64 -24.07
N ALA A 576 17.31 1.86 -24.95
CA ALA A 576 17.56 2.20 -26.35
C ALA A 576 16.39 2.00 -27.35
N ALA A 577 15.24 1.43 -26.97
CA ALA A 577 14.23 1.05 -27.98
C ALA A 577 13.19 2.14 -28.34
N SER A 578 13.03 3.21 -27.55
CA SER A 578 11.86 4.11 -27.72
C SER A 578 12.11 5.50 -28.33
N LEU A 579 13.35 5.86 -28.68
CA LEU A 579 13.66 7.23 -29.15
C LEU A 579 14.38 7.27 -30.52
N ALA A 580 14.37 6.18 -31.27
CA ALA A 580 14.87 6.17 -32.65
C ALA A 580 13.85 6.76 -33.65
N THR A 581 13.34 7.96 -33.38
CA THR A 581 12.54 8.72 -34.36
C THR A 581 12.85 10.22 -34.28
N SER A 582 13.42 10.73 -35.37
CA SER A 582 13.47 12.13 -35.86
C SER A 582 14.70 12.99 -35.50
N ASP A 583 15.30 13.59 -36.54
CA ASP A 583 16.27 14.69 -36.57
C ASP A 583 17.44 14.64 -35.57
N VAL A 584 18.31 13.65 -35.71
CA VAL A 584 19.61 13.63 -35.02
C VAL A 584 20.56 14.62 -35.73
N PRO A 585 21.10 15.64 -35.05
CA PRO A 585 22.14 16.49 -35.62
C PRO A 585 23.35 15.65 -36.02
N PRO A 586 24.02 15.93 -37.16
CA PRO A 586 25.23 15.21 -37.53
C PRO A 586 26.29 15.31 -36.42
N PRO A 587 27.12 14.27 -36.22
CA PRO A 587 28.16 14.30 -35.20
C PRO A 587 29.09 15.51 -35.43
N LEU A 588 29.35 16.25 -34.35
CA LEU A 588 30.17 17.46 -34.40
C LEU A 588 31.65 17.13 -34.69
N PRO A 589 32.37 17.95 -35.47
CA PRO A 589 33.82 17.84 -35.62
C PRO A 589 34.55 17.98 -34.28
N ALA A 590 35.71 17.34 -34.12
CA ALA A 590 36.51 17.40 -32.89
C ALA A 590 36.80 18.84 -32.41
N ALA A 591 37.23 19.73 -33.32
CA ALA A 591 37.51 21.13 -32.99
C ALA A 591 36.27 21.90 -32.47
N ALA A 592 35.06 21.51 -32.90
CA ALA A 592 33.83 22.10 -32.38
C ALA A 592 33.54 21.60 -30.95
N LEU A 593 33.80 20.32 -30.67
CA LEU A 593 33.70 19.75 -29.33
C LEU A 593 34.71 20.38 -28.36
N ASP A 594 35.95 20.65 -28.78
CA ASP A 594 36.95 21.37 -27.97
C ASP A 594 36.49 22.79 -27.58
N THR A 595 35.91 23.50 -28.54
CA THR A 595 35.35 24.84 -28.32
C THR A 595 34.21 24.78 -27.31
N LEU A 596 33.32 23.80 -27.43
CA LEU A 596 32.22 23.56 -26.51
C LEU A 596 32.69 23.11 -25.12
N ALA A 597 33.77 22.33 -25.02
CA ALA A 597 34.39 21.95 -23.76
C ALA A 597 34.96 23.18 -23.04
N THR A 598 35.62 24.07 -23.78
CA THR A 598 36.10 25.35 -23.25
C THR A 598 34.94 26.22 -22.76
N ARG A 599 33.84 26.28 -23.52
CA ARG A 599 32.61 27.00 -23.16
C ARG A 599 31.96 26.45 -21.89
N ALA A 600 31.76 25.14 -21.79
CA ALA A 600 31.19 24.48 -20.61
C ALA A 600 32.06 24.73 -19.35
N THR A 601 33.39 24.67 -19.50
CA THR A 601 34.34 25.00 -18.42
C THR A 601 34.21 26.46 -17.98
N ALA A 602 34.07 27.39 -18.92
CA ALA A 602 33.89 28.81 -18.61
C ALA A 602 32.59 29.05 -17.82
N LEU A 603 31.48 28.44 -18.25
CA LEU A 603 30.18 28.53 -17.57
C LEU A 603 30.25 28.00 -16.13
N LEU A 604 30.89 26.84 -15.92
CA LEU A 604 31.11 26.28 -14.59
C LEU A 604 31.88 27.22 -13.66
N ARG A 605 32.86 27.97 -14.18
CA ARG A 605 33.61 28.97 -13.38
C ARG A 605 32.78 30.23 -13.12
N GLU A 606 32.01 30.69 -14.11
CA GLU A 606 31.15 31.87 -14.02
C GLU A 606 30.03 31.68 -13.00
N HIS A 607 29.45 30.49 -12.94
CA HIS A 607 28.38 30.16 -11.99
C HIS A 607 28.87 29.92 -10.55
N GLN A 608 30.18 29.77 -10.33
CA GLN A 608 30.71 29.55 -8.99
C GLN A 608 30.70 30.84 -8.18
N THR A 609 30.08 30.81 -7.00
CA THR A 609 30.05 31.95 -6.09
C THR A 609 31.45 32.37 -5.62
N GLU A 610 31.55 33.60 -5.12
CA GLU A 610 32.79 34.18 -4.60
C GLU A 610 33.43 33.32 -3.50
N TYR A 611 32.60 32.70 -2.67
CA TYR A 611 33.02 31.81 -1.59
C TYR A 611 33.16 30.34 -2.01
N GLY A 612 33.05 30.01 -3.30
CA GLY A 612 33.42 28.71 -3.85
C GLY A 612 32.30 27.68 -3.99
N ALA A 613 31.03 28.06 -3.82
CA ALA A 613 29.88 27.16 -3.95
C ALA A 613 29.19 27.28 -5.32
N TRP A 614 28.35 26.30 -5.66
CA TRP A 614 27.37 26.40 -6.75
C TRP A 614 25.95 26.34 -6.19
N LEU A 615 25.01 27.01 -6.86
CA LEU A 615 23.62 27.07 -6.43
C LEU A 615 22.80 26.00 -7.15
N THR A 616 22.00 25.26 -6.40
CA THR A 616 21.00 24.34 -6.96
C THR A 616 19.77 25.13 -7.37
N ALA A 617 19.05 24.67 -8.39
CA ALA A 617 17.73 25.19 -8.72
C ALA A 617 16.64 24.26 -8.17
N HIS A 618 15.59 24.78 -7.56
CA HIS A 618 14.44 23.97 -7.15
C HIS A 618 13.13 24.43 -7.81
N THR A 619 12.22 23.48 -8.05
CA THR A 619 10.86 23.73 -8.56
C THR A 619 9.80 23.05 -7.69
N SER A 620 8.55 23.48 -7.80
CA SER A 620 7.41 22.91 -7.05
C SER A 620 6.70 21.74 -7.76
N SER A 621 7.07 21.49 -9.02
CA SER A 621 6.50 20.42 -9.86
C SER A 621 7.61 19.66 -10.59
N LEU A 622 7.27 18.50 -11.16
CA LEU A 622 8.20 17.61 -11.88
C LEU A 622 8.74 18.17 -13.22
N GLY A 623 8.53 19.46 -13.51
CA GLY A 623 9.12 20.17 -14.64
C GLY A 623 10.05 21.30 -14.20
N TYR A 624 11.01 21.64 -15.06
CA TYR A 624 11.92 22.78 -14.86
C TYR A 624 11.23 24.10 -15.24
N GLN A 625 10.31 24.56 -14.39
CA GLN A 625 9.54 25.79 -14.60
C GLN A 625 9.63 26.67 -13.37
N ALA A 626 9.86 27.98 -13.59
CA ALA A 626 10.07 28.98 -12.54
C ALA A 626 11.07 28.53 -11.43
N PRO A 627 12.28 28.07 -11.81
CA PRO A 627 13.27 27.60 -10.85
C PRO A 627 13.69 28.71 -9.88
N GLN A 628 13.92 28.33 -8.62
CA GLN A 628 14.47 29.22 -7.60
C GLN A 628 15.86 28.72 -7.18
N PRO A 629 16.86 29.61 -7.08
CA PRO A 629 18.18 29.22 -6.64
C PRO A 629 18.20 28.93 -5.13
N GLU A 630 18.98 27.92 -4.74
CA GLU A 630 19.15 27.48 -3.36
C GLU A 630 20.61 27.09 -3.12
N LEU A 631 21.20 27.60 -2.04
CA LEU A 631 22.52 27.17 -1.60
C LEU A 631 22.40 25.88 -0.78
N ASN A 632 23.20 24.89 -1.13
CA ASN A 632 23.39 23.68 -0.33
C ASN A 632 24.81 23.11 -0.47
N THR A 633 25.18 22.24 0.47
CA THR A 633 26.46 21.52 0.48
C THR A 633 26.48 20.35 -0.49
N PHE A 634 25.32 19.74 -0.75
CA PHE A 634 25.13 18.63 -1.68
C PHE A 634 25.68 18.87 -3.09
N LEU A 635 25.22 19.95 -3.75
CA LEU A 635 25.56 20.21 -5.15
C LEU A 635 27.05 20.48 -5.31
N THR A 636 27.60 21.34 -4.46
CA THR A 636 29.03 21.68 -4.50
C THR A 636 29.88 20.42 -4.30
N SER A 637 29.51 19.53 -3.36
CA SER A 637 30.20 18.25 -3.15
C SER A 637 30.11 17.34 -4.38
N THR A 638 28.92 17.24 -4.98
CA THR A 638 28.67 16.45 -6.19
C THR A 638 29.48 16.95 -7.39
N LEU A 639 29.54 18.27 -7.59
CA LEU A 639 30.33 18.88 -8.67
C LEU A 639 31.82 18.67 -8.47
N VAL A 640 32.35 18.83 -7.25
CA VAL A 640 33.77 18.57 -7.01
C VAL A 640 34.13 17.14 -7.38
N ASP A 641 33.28 16.18 -7.02
CA ASP A 641 33.49 14.77 -7.37
C ASP A 641 33.41 14.50 -8.89
N LEU A 642 32.42 15.09 -9.57
CA LEU A 642 32.28 14.96 -11.03
C LEU A 642 33.41 15.63 -11.80
N LEU A 643 33.92 16.77 -11.31
CA LEU A 643 34.92 17.58 -12.00
C LEU A 643 36.37 17.24 -11.62
N SER A 644 36.62 16.58 -10.49
CA SER A 644 37.98 16.24 -10.05
C SER A 644 38.80 15.48 -11.12
N PRO A 645 38.24 14.48 -11.84
CA PRO A 645 38.97 13.79 -12.91
C PRO A 645 39.30 14.67 -14.14
N LEU A 646 38.63 15.83 -14.28
CA LEU A 646 38.77 16.76 -15.40
C LEU A 646 39.70 17.94 -15.08
N ALA A 647 40.06 18.13 -13.81
CA ALA A 647 40.76 19.33 -13.36
C ALA A 647 42.08 19.61 -14.11
N PRO A 648 42.97 18.61 -14.30
CA PRO A 648 44.27 18.85 -14.94
C PRO A 648 44.18 19.25 -16.42
N SER A 649 43.16 18.76 -17.15
CA SER A 649 43.01 18.98 -18.60
C SER A 649 42.15 20.20 -18.94
N HIS A 650 41.30 20.67 -18.02
CA HIS A 650 40.38 21.79 -18.27
C HIS A 650 40.61 23.01 -17.36
N GLY A 651 41.67 23.01 -16.55
CA GLY A 651 42.06 24.15 -15.69
C GLY A 651 41.05 24.46 -14.58
N LEU A 652 40.35 23.45 -14.06
CA LEU A 652 39.34 23.65 -13.00
C LEU A 652 39.97 23.67 -11.59
N ASP A 653 41.28 23.50 -11.45
CA ASP A 653 41.97 23.35 -10.16
C ASP A 653 41.65 24.46 -9.17
N THR A 654 41.74 25.73 -9.58
CA THR A 654 41.46 26.87 -8.69
C THR A 654 40.01 26.86 -8.21
N ALA A 655 39.06 26.55 -9.09
CA ALA A 655 37.65 26.46 -8.72
C ALA A 655 37.40 25.32 -7.72
N LEU A 656 38.03 24.15 -7.94
CA LEU A 656 37.91 23.01 -7.04
C LEU A 656 38.59 23.23 -5.69
N VAL A 657 39.72 23.95 -5.64
CA VAL A 657 40.36 24.33 -4.36
C VAL A 657 39.43 25.24 -3.55
N ARG A 658 38.82 26.25 -4.18
CA ARG A 658 37.82 27.11 -3.51
C ARG A 658 36.63 26.31 -3.00
N ALA A 659 36.12 25.38 -3.80
CA ALA A 659 34.99 24.53 -3.43
C ALA A 659 35.32 23.62 -2.24
N ARG A 660 36.49 22.97 -2.22
CA ARG A 660 36.92 22.16 -1.07
C ARG A 660 37.09 23.01 0.19
N ALA A 661 37.66 24.22 0.07
CA ALA A 661 37.78 25.14 1.20
C ALA A 661 36.40 25.55 1.75
N HIS A 662 35.43 25.84 0.86
CA HIS A 662 34.06 26.13 1.24
C HIS A 662 33.41 24.99 2.02
N LEU A 663 33.50 23.76 1.50
CA LEU A 663 32.91 22.56 2.09
C LEU A 663 33.57 22.20 3.43
N ALA A 664 34.90 22.27 3.52
CA ALA A 664 35.62 22.02 4.78
C ALA A 664 35.17 22.97 5.90
N ALA A 665 34.86 24.22 5.55
CA ALA A 665 34.33 25.20 6.49
C ALA A 665 32.90 24.88 6.98
N GLN A 666 32.18 23.96 6.35
CA GLN A 666 30.83 23.55 6.77
C GLN A 666 30.83 22.42 7.81
N ILE A 667 31.98 21.82 8.13
CA ILE A 667 32.09 20.76 9.12
C ILE A 667 31.99 21.36 10.52
N GLU A 668 30.90 21.07 11.23
CA GLU A 668 30.65 21.54 12.59
C GLU A 668 31.68 20.99 13.61
N SER A 669 31.69 21.56 14.82
CA SER A 669 32.59 21.12 15.89
C SER A 669 32.36 19.67 16.34
N ASN A 670 31.16 19.13 16.11
CA ASN A 670 30.83 17.72 16.33
C ASN A 670 31.09 16.82 15.10
N GLY A 671 31.61 17.39 14.02
CA GLY A 671 31.88 16.71 12.76
C GLY A 671 30.67 16.51 11.86
N LEU A 672 29.47 16.98 12.22
CA LEU A 672 28.29 16.85 11.36
C LEU A 672 28.20 18.01 10.36
N VAL A 673 27.44 17.80 9.29
CA VAL A 673 27.20 18.80 8.24
C VAL A 673 25.70 18.93 8.00
N ARG A 674 25.27 20.14 7.68
CA ARG A 674 23.89 20.48 7.31
C ARG A 674 23.80 20.72 5.80
N TYR A 675 22.66 20.36 5.24
CA TYR A 675 22.30 20.69 3.86
C TYR A 675 22.51 22.17 3.47
N HIS A 676 22.07 23.14 4.29
CA HIS A 676 22.26 24.58 3.99
C HIS A 676 23.59 25.19 4.51
N GLY A 677 24.48 24.38 5.09
CA GLY A 677 25.70 24.87 5.73
C GLY A 677 25.49 25.39 7.16
N LEU A 678 26.49 26.09 7.70
CA LEU A 678 26.53 26.54 9.10
C LEU A 678 25.43 27.56 9.44
N PRO A 679 24.75 27.47 10.62
CA PRO A 679 23.66 28.36 11.04
C PRO A 679 23.92 29.87 10.95
N ASP A 680 25.17 30.27 11.12
CA ASP A 680 25.69 31.65 11.10
C ASP A 680 26.32 32.04 9.75
N GLY A 681 26.20 31.18 8.74
CA GLY A 681 26.72 31.40 7.40
C GLY A 681 26.03 32.56 6.66
N PRO A 682 26.74 33.25 5.75
CA PRO A 682 26.26 34.46 5.06
C PRO A 682 25.00 34.24 4.21
N ALA A 683 24.68 33.00 3.84
CA ALA A 683 23.50 32.66 3.05
C ALA A 683 22.24 32.37 3.90
N ILE A 684 22.38 32.03 5.18
CA ILE A 684 21.26 31.56 6.02
C ILE A 684 20.31 32.69 6.45
N GLY A 685 20.80 33.95 6.45
CA GLY A 685 19.99 35.14 6.74
C GLY A 685 18.78 35.35 5.82
N THR A 686 18.68 34.63 4.69
CA THR A 686 17.54 34.66 3.77
C THR A 686 16.63 33.41 3.83
N LEU A 687 17.10 32.30 4.39
CA LEU A 687 16.39 31.00 4.44
C LEU A 687 15.57 30.78 5.74
N GLY A 688 15.75 31.64 6.74
CA GLY A 688 14.87 31.75 7.91
C GLY A 688 15.14 30.78 9.06
N CYS A 689 15.78 29.62 8.85
CA CYS A 689 16.21 28.73 9.93
C CYS A 689 17.22 27.64 9.50
N ALA A 690 18.02 27.11 10.44
CA ALA A 690 19.04 26.09 10.18
C ALA A 690 18.50 24.65 10.26
N ILE A 691 18.61 23.92 9.14
CA ILE A 691 18.15 22.54 9.01
C ILE A 691 18.94 21.55 9.88
N THR A 692 18.29 20.50 10.38
CA THR A 692 18.94 19.41 11.12
C THR A 692 20.07 18.76 10.32
N PRO A 693 21.24 18.41 10.92
CA PRO A 693 22.31 17.73 10.21
C PRO A 693 21.87 16.34 9.73
N ASP A 694 22.44 15.89 8.63
CA ASP A 694 22.06 14.65 7.97
C ASP A 694 23.27 13.82 7.52
N ALA A 695 23.02 12.55 7.27
CA ALA A 695 24.02 11.57 6.90
C ALA A 695 24.56 11.78 5.48
N ASP A 696 23.77 12.36 4.57
CA ASP A 696 24.15 12.50 3.16
C ASP A 696 25.22 13.59 2.99
N ASP A 697 24.90 14.79 3.47
CA ASP A 697 25.78 15.95 3.40
C ASP A 697 27.01 15.74 4.28
N THR A 698 26.86 15.09 5.45
CA THR A 698 28.01 14.70 6.27
C THR A 698 28.93 13.76 5.48
N ALA A 699 28.40 12.73 4.84
CA ALA A 699 29.22 11.77 4.09
C ALA A 699 29.91 12.40 2.88
N LEU A 700 29.17 13.19 2.10
CA LEU A 700 29.70 13.88 0.92
C LEU A 700 30.83 14.85 1.29
N VAL A 701 30.62 15.70 2.29
CA VAL A 701 31.61 16.71 2.69
C VAL A 701 32.86 16.07 3.28
N TRP A 702 32.72 15.07 4.15
CA TRP A 702 33.89 14.38 4.72
C TRP A 702 34.72 13.66 3.67
N ARG A 703 34.06 13.04 2.67
CA ARG A 703 34.76 12.41 1.55
C ARG A 703 35.53 13.43 0.70
N ILE A 704 34.92 14.59 0.43
CA ILE A 704 35.45 15.55 -0.57
C ILE A 704 36.45 16.55 0.03
N ALA A 705 36.20 16.99 1.25
CA ALA A 705 36.92 18.09 1.89
C ALA A 705 37.25 17.80 3.37
N GLY A 706 37.03 16.56 3.83
CA GLY A 706 37.34 16.15 5.19
C GLY A 706 38.86 16.20 5.46
N PRO A 707 39.27 16.61 6.66
CA PRO A 707 40.67 16.66 7.08
C PRO A 707 41.35 15.29 7.27
N GLY A 708 40.63 14.19 7.02
CA GLY A 708 41.15 12.83 7.02
C GLY A 708 40.99 12.07 8.34
N ALA A 709 41.69 10.94 8.45
CA ALA A 709 41.52 9.97 9.53
C ALA A 709 41.99 10.46 10.91
N ASP A 710 42.86 11.47 10.96
CA ASP A 710 43.50 11.96 12.19
C ASP A 710 42.75 13.14 12.85
N ASP A 711 41.67 13.64 12.24
CA ASP A 711 40.88 14.73 12.82
C ASP A 711 40.06 14.24 14.02
N ALA A 712 40.15 14.98 15.13
CA ALA A 712 39.49 14.64 16.39
C ALA A 712 37.95 14.57 16.30
N ARG A 713 37.34 15.19 15.29
CA ARG A 713 35.89 15.16 15.04
C ARG A 713 35.42 13.89 14.33
N ARG A 714 36.33 13.09 13.77
CA ARG A 714 35.99 11.85 13.03
C ARG A 714 35.22 10.86 13.90
N GLN A 715 35.75 10.51 15.08
CA GLN A 715 35.13 9.49 15.93
C GLN A 715 33.74 9.93 16.44
N PRO A 716 33.55 11.17 16.96
CA PRO A 716 32.23 11.67 17.30
C PRO A 716 31.22 11.61 16.15
N MET A 717 31.64 11.95 14.93
CA MET A 717 30.79 11.88 13.74
C MET A 717 30.38 10.44 13.41
N LEU A 718 31.33 9.49 13.43
CA LEU A 718 31.05 8.07 13.19
C LEU A 718 30.11 7.48 14.24
N ASP A 719 30.30 7.84 15.51
CA ASP A 719 29.45 7.40 16.61
C ASP A 719 28.01 7.92 16.47
N GLU A 720 27.84 9.16 16.01
CA GLU A 720 26.50 9.73 15.76
C GLU A 720 25.82 9.05 14.57
N LEU A 721 26.52 8.85 13.45
CA LEU A 721 26.01 8.08 12.31
C LEU A 721 25.56 6.67 12.75
N ALA A 722 26.42 5.97 13.51
CA ALA A 722 26.15 4.62 13.99
C ALA A 722 24.94 4.53 14.93
N ARG A 723 24.60 5.61 15.63
CA ARG A 723 23.43 5.73 16.51
C ARG A 723 22.11 5.75 15.73
N TYR A 724 22.11 6.24 14.49
CA TYR A 724 20.93 6.31 13.63
C TYR A 724 20.96 5.24 12.53
N ARG A 725 21.07 3.97 12.93
CA ARG A 725 20.88 2.83 12.02
C ARG A 725 19.50 2.21 12.18
N ASP A 726 18.93 1.72 11.09
CA ASP A 726 17.74 0.87 11.12
C ASP A 726 18.10 -0.60 11.47
N ALA A 727 17.08 -1.46 11.54
CA ALA A 727 17.26 -2.88 11.87
C ALA A 727 18.05 -3.65 10.80
N ARG A 728 18.07 -3.17 9.56
CA ARG A 728 18.88 -3.71 8.45
C ARG A 728 20.34 -3.28 8.54
N GLY A 729 20.66 -2.36 9.45
CA GLY A 729 21.98 -1.77 9.60
C GLY A 729 22.30 -0.69 8.56
N LEU A 730 21.27 -0.11 7.94
CA LEU A 730 21.37 1.05 7.03
C LEU A 730 21.28 2.34 7.84
N TYR A 731 21.94 3.40 7.36
CA TYR A 731 22.01 4.71 8.01
C TYR A 731 20.78 5.55 7.68
N ARG A 732 20.12 6.10 8.69
CA ARG A 732 18.99 7.02 8.51
C ARG A 732 19.48 8.42 8.14
N THR A 733 18.59 9.21 7.54
CA THR A 733 18.89 10.54 7.00
C THR A 733 19.28 11.53 8.08
N TRP A 734 18.42 11.79 9.07
CA TRP A 734 18.59 12.88 10.04
C TRP A 734 19.32 12.41 11.31
N LEU A 735 20.35 13.17 11.69
CA LEU A 735 21.26 12.86 12.81
C LEU A 735 20.91 13.62 14.09
N ALA A 736 19.63 13.58 14.46
CA ALA A 736 19.14 14.15 15.71
C ALA A 736 17.90 13.40 16.24
N PRO A 737 17.61 13.47 17.55
CA PRO A 737 16.32 13.02 18.06
C PRO A 737 15.19 13.84 17.43
N ARG A 738 14.07 13.21 17.10
CA ARG A 738 12.93 13.86 16.41
C ARG A 738 12.44 15.15 17.08
N LYS A 739 12.47 15.22 18.41
CA LYS A 739 12.11 16.43 19.18
C LYS A 739 13.02 17.64 18.92
N HIS A 740 14.18 17.43 18.30
CA HIS A 740 15.15 18.45 17.95
C HIS A 740 15.23 18.70 16.43
N TYR A 741 14.27 18.18 15.65
CA TYR A 741 14.17 18.48 14.23
C TYR A 741 13.88 19.96 14.01
N ARG A 742 14.63 20.59 13.11
CA ARG A 742 14.54 22.00 12.76
C ARG A 742 14.46 22.13 11.24
N CYS A 743 13.52 22.95 10.77
CA CYS A 743 13.37 23.29 9.35
C CYS A 743 13.16 22.09 8.43
N LEU A 744 12.48 21.06 8.93
CA LEU A 744 12.13 19.87 8.17
C LEU A 744 10.63 19.87 7.89
N ASP A 745 10.26 19.50 6.67
CA ASP A 745 8.94 18.99 6.33
C ASP A 745 9.06 17.47 6.14
N PRO A 746 9.12 16.69 7.24
CA PRO A 746 9.31 15.26 7.15
C PRO A 746 8.11 14.61 6.46
N GLY A 747 8.37 13.76 5.47
CA GLY A 747 7.36 12.93 4.85
C GLY A 747 6.79 11.88 5.79
N SER A 748 6.23 10.82 5.22
CA SER A 748 5.51 9.76 5.93
C SER A 748 6.39 9.07 6.98
N ASP A 749 7.59 8.63 6.60
CA ASP A 749 8.65 8.29 7.54
C ASP A 749 9.41 9.57 7.92
N PRO A 750 9.42 9.97 9.21
CA PRO A 750 10.13 11.16 9.65
C PRO A 750 11.66 11.03 9.59
N ASN A 751 12.22 9.83 9.46
CA ASN A 751 13.67 9.64 9.35
C ASN A 751 14.02 8.46 8.42
N PRO A 752 13.74 8.58 7.12
CA PRO A 752 13.89 7.48 6.18
C PRO A 752 15.36 7.08 6.02
N THR A 753 15.57 5.83 5.63
CA THR A 753 16.79 5.37 4.98
C THR A 753 16.64 5.56 3.47
N ASP A 754 17.59 6.20 2.81
CA ASP A 754 17.58 6.36 1.35
C ASP A 754 18.82 5.73 0.72
N ILE A 755 18.65 5.15 -0.47
CA ILE A 755 19.67 4.41 -1.19
C ILE A 755 20.89 5.28 -1.50
N ALA A 756 20.71 6.50 -2.01
CA ALA A 756 21.83 7.33 -2.41
C ALA A 756 22.67 7.77 -1.20
N ILE A 757 21.99 8.04 -0.08
CA ILE A 757 22.64 8.31 1.20
C ILE A 757 23.51 7.13 1.61
N GLN A 758 23.04 5.89 1.46
CA GLN A 758 23.87 4.72 1.75
C GLN A 758 25.09 4.63 0.84
N LEU A 759 24.93 4.96 -0.44
CA LEU A 759 26.04 4.96 -1.40
C LEU A 759 27.09 6.02 -1.02
N HIS A 760 26.67 7.21 -0.61
CA HIS A 760 27.58 8.27 -0.17
C HIS A 760 28.26 7.92 1.16
N VAL A 761 27.51 7.42 2.15
CA VAL A 761 28.05 6.94 3.43
C VAL A 761 29.06 5.81 3.20
N TYR A 762 28.78 4.85 2.32
CA TYR A 762 29.73 3.79 1.98
C TYR A 762 31.05 4.37 1.43
N LEU A 763 30.98 5.34 0.52
CA LEU A 763 32.17 5.92 -0.11
C LEU A 763 33.03 6.67 0.91
N MET A 764 32.41 7.41 1.84
CA MET A 764 33.11 8.03 2.97
C MET A 764 33.70 6.97 3.91
N LEU A 765 32.90 5.99 4.34
CA LEU A 765 33.37 4.94 5.26
C LEU A 765 34.51 4.12 4.67
N ARG A 766 34.58 3.93 3.35
CA ARG A 766 35.72 3.19 2.78
C ARG A 766 37.05 3.90 3.04
N GLU A 767 37.04 5.22 3.15
CA GLU A 767 38.24 6.02 3.43
C GLU A 767 38.47 6.19 4.93
N LEU A 768 37.40 6.32 5.74
CA LEU A 768 37.49 6.63 7.16
C LEU A 768 37.28 5.46 8.12
N ASP A 769 36.57 4.39 7.74
CA ASP A 769 36.28 3.21 8.54
C ASP A 769 35.96 1.97 7.66
N PRO A 770 36.99 1.36 7.01
CA PRO A 770 36.79 0.27 6.06
C PRO A 770 35.98 -0.93 6.58
N PRO A 771 36.11 -1.39 7.84
CA PRO A 771 35.27 -2.44 8.39
C PRO A 771 33.78 -2.13 8.34
N SER A 772 33.37 -0.90 8.71
CA SER A 772 31.97 -0.48 8.63
C SER A 772 31.48 -0.38 7.19
N ALA A 773 32.34 0.06 6.26
CA ALA A 773 32.01 0.08 4.83
C ALA A 773 31.73 -1.33 4.28
N GLN A 774 32.54 -2.33 4.67
CA GLN A 774 32.34 -3.71 4.24
C GLN A 774 31.00 -4.27 4.78
N LYS A 775 30.67 -3.98 6.04
CA LYS A 775 29.38 -4.36 6.63
C LYS A 775 28.20 -3.68 5.92
N LEU A 776 28.31 -2.38 5.62
CA LEU A 776 27.29 -1.64 4.88
C LEU A 776 27.09 -2.19 3.46
N CYS A 777 28.17 -2.57 2.76
CA CYS A 777 28.05 -3.22 1.45
C CYS A 777 27.25 -4.52 1.53
N GLY A 778 27.53 -5.37 2.52
CA GLY A 778 26.75 -6.59 2.76
C GLY A 778 25.27 -6.29 3.00
N ASN A 779 24.95 -5.31 3.85
CA ASN A 779 23.57 -4.90 4.11
C ASN A 779 22.88 -4.37 2.84
N LEU A 780 23.59 -3.56 2.04
CA LEU A 780 23.09 -3.02 0.78
C LEU A 780 22.79 -4.12 -0.23
N GLN A 781 23.64 -5.15 -0.36
CA GLN A 781 23.39 -6.26 -1.27
C GLN A 781 22.07 -6.99 -0.99
N HIS A 782 21.65 -7.02 0.28
CA HIS A 782 20.37 -7.62 0.68
C HIS A 782 19.19 -6.66 0.46
N ALA A 783 19.37 -5.36 0.76
CA ALA A 783 18.29 -4.37 0.74
C ALA A 783 18.16 -3.59 -0.58
N PHE A 784 19.08 -3.73 -1.55
CA PHE A 784 19.15 -2.88 -2.75
C PHE A 784 17.86 -2.84 -3.58
N ARG A 785 17.12 -3.96 -3.57
CA ARG A 785 15.85 -4.12 -4.31
C ARG A 785 14.63 -3.64 -3.53
N ASP A 786 14.80 -3.23 -2.28
CA ASP A 786 13.69 -2.74 -1.48
C ASP A 786 13.23 -1.38 -2.02
N GLU A 787 11.94 -1.26 -2.37
CA GLU A 787 11.37 0.00 -2.86
C GLU A 787 11.32 1.10 -1.78
N ASP A 788 11.34 0.71 -0.50
CA ASP A 788 11.19 1.64 0.62
C ASP A 788 12.45 2.48 0.89
N ILE A 789 13.61 2.06 0.38
CA ILE A 789 14.85 2.85 0.44
C ILE A 789 15.02 3.81 -0.74
N TRP A 790 14.04 3.96 -1.62
CA TRP A 790 14.06 4.96 -2.70
C TRP A 790 13.14 6.11 -2.36
N VAL A 791 13.65 7.06 -1.57
CA VAL A 791 12.85 8.14 -0.97
C VAL A 791 13.10 9.47 -1.68
N TYR A 792 14.33 9.99 -1.63
CA TYR A 792 14.71 11.27 -2.23
C TYR A 792 15.08 11.15 -3.72
N TYR A 793 15.31 9.91 -4.15
CA TYR A 793 15.71 9.56 -5.52
C TYR A 793 14.63 8.72 -6.23
N ALA A 794 13.40 8.75 -5.73
CA ALA A 794 12.26 8.01 -6.27
C ALA A 794 11.80 8.50 -7.66
N LYS A 795 12.31 9.63 -8.15
CA LYS A 795 12.05 10.17 -9.50
C LYS A 795 13.32 10.62 -10.22
N SER A 796 14.50 10.43 -9.60
CA SER A 796 15.80 10.69 -10.22
C SER A 796 16.77 9.55 -9.91
N SER A 797 17.16 8.83 -10.95
CA SER A 797 18.07 7.68 -10.87
C SER A 797 19.48 7.98 -11.37
N LEU A 798 19.76 9.21 -11.83
CA LEU A 798 21.04 9.60 -12.43
C LEU A 798 22.21 9.42 -11.45
N LEU A 799 22.13 10.07 -10.29
CA LEU A 799 23.18 9.99 -9.27
C LEU A 799 23.30 8.59 -8.64
N PRO A 800 22.22 7.91 -8.23
CA PRO A 800 22.30 6.52 -7.78
C PRO A 800 22.98 5.60 -8.80
N TYR A 801 22.70 5.75 -10.09
CA TYR A 801 23.31 4.93 -11.14
C TYR A 801 24.83 5.16 -11.23
N LEU A 802 25.28 6.43 -11.25
CA LEU A 802 26.72 6.77 -11.24
C LEU A 802 27.42 6.24 -9.99
N ARG A 803 26.79 6.39 -8.82
CA ARG A 803 27.36 5.94 -7.54
C ARG A 803 27.45 4.42 -7.47
N VAL A 804 26.44 3.69 -7.91
CA VAL A 804 26.50 2.21 -7.95
C VAL A 804 27.64 1.74 -8.86
N ALA A 805 27.82 2.35 -10.03
CA ALA A 805 28.95 2.04 -10.91
C ALA A 805 30.31 2.30 -10.22
N GLU A 806 30.43 3.40 -9.49
CA GLU A 806 31.62 3.72 -8.70
C GLU A 806 31.86 2.70 -7.57
N LEU A 807 30.83 2.30 -6.84
CA LEU A 807 30.92 1.30 -5.78
C LEU A 807 31.39 -0.05 -6.32
N GLN A 808 30.87 -0.47 -7.48
CA GLN A 808 31.31 -1.71 -8.15
C GLN A 808 32.80 -1.68 -8.45
N GLN A 809 33.30 -0.58 -9.05
CA GLN A 809 34.73 -0.39 -9.34
C GLN A 809 35.59 -0.42 -8.07
N ARG A 810 35.01 -0.04 -6.93
CA ARG A 810 35.69 0.05 -5.64
C ARG A 810 35.43 -1.17 -4.73
N GLY A 811 34.93 -2.28 -5.29
CA GLY A 811 34.85 -3.58 -4.60
C GLY A 811 33.55 -3.87 -3.85
N CYS A 812 32.48 -3.08 -4.05
CA CYS A 812 31.14 -3.39 -3.57
C CYS A 812 30.19 -3.70 -4.74
N PRO A 813 30.01 -5.00 -5.10
CA PRO A 813 29.17 -5.37 -6.24
C PRO A 813 27.68 -5.22 -5.87
N LEU A 814 27.03 -4.22 -6.45
CA LEU A 814 25.58 -3.98 -6.40
C LEU A 814 25.03 -3.95 -7.83
N PRO A 815 23.81 -4.42 -8.12
CA PRO A 815 23.26 -4.35 -9.47
C PRO A 815 22.99 -2.90 -9.90
N LEU A 816 23.28 -2.53 -11.15
CA LEU A 816 22.96 -1.19 -11.66
C LEU A 816 21.43 -1.01 -11.73
N PRO A 817 20.87 0.12 -11.26
CA PRO A 817 19.43 0.38 -11.25
C PRO A 817 18.91 0.80 -12.65
N ALA A 818 19.22 0.00 -13.67
CA ALA A 818 18.96 0.31 -15.07
C ALA A 818 17.45 0.48 -15.37
N GLU A 819 16.59 -0.29 -14.69
CA GLU A 819 15.13 -0.14 -14.82
C GLU A 819 14.62 1.26 -14.43
N ARG A 820 15.25 1.89 -13.43
CA ARG A 820 14.89 3.23 -12.95
C ARG A 820 15.49 4.31 -13.82
N LEU A 821 16.62 4.02 -14.47
CA LEU A 821 17.21 4.88 -15.49
C LEU A 821 16.39 4.85 -16.79
N ALA A 822 15.76 3.70 -17.08
CA ALA A 822 14.90 3.51 -18.25
C ALA A 822 13.58 4.30 -18.18
N LEU A 823 13.14 4.70 -16.99
CA LEU A 823 11.87 5.36 -16.70
C LEU A 823 12.05 6.81 -16.20
N PRO A 824 12.71 7.68 -16.97
CA PRO A 824 12.92 9.06 -16.56
C PRO A 824 11.59 9.83 -16.55
N VAL A 825 11.53 10.85 -15.70
CA VAL A 825 10.46 11.85 -15.79
C VAL A 825 10.54 12.58 -17.13
N GLY A 826 9.43 13.17 -17.59
CA GLY A 826 9.39 13.88 -18.87
C GLY A 826 10.54 14.88 -19.03
N GLY A 827 11.25 14.82 -20.17
CA GLY A 827 12.42 15.66 -20.44
C GLY A 827 13.77 15.13 -19.91
N GLN A 828 13.79 14.07 -19.10
CA GLN A 828 15.03 13.54 -18.49
C GLN A 828 15.66 12.34 -19.21
N ALA A 829 15.10 11.94 -20.36
CA ALA A 829 15.61 10.80 -21.13
C ALA A 829 17.04 11.00 -21.63
N ILE A 830 17.38 12.20 -22.10
CA ILE A 830 18.72 12.51 -22.60
C ILE A 830 19.79 12.38 -21.50
N TRP A 831 19.46 12.75 -20.26
CA TRP A 831 20.36 12.62 -19.11
C TRP A 831 20.56 11.16 -18.70
N SER A 832 19.49 10.36 -18.79
CA SER A 832 19.55 8.92 -18.56
C SER A 832 20.46 8.24 -19.58
N GLU A 833 20.37 8.66 -20.84
CA GLU A 833 21.25 8.18 -21.91
C GLU A 833 22.71 8.63 -21.70
N ALA A 834 22.93 9.90 -21.34
CA ALA A 834 24.26 10.44 -21.07
C ALA A 834 24.99 9.67 -19.97
N VAL A 835 24.32 9.43 -18.84
CA VAL A 835 24.88 8.70 -17.70
C VAL A 835 25.10 7.22 -18.03
N HIS A 836 24.20 6.60 -18.80
CA HIS A 836 24.38 5.22 -19.25
C HIS A 836 25.67 5.07 -20.07
N TRP A 837 25.86 5.91 -21.09
CA TRP A 837 27.04 5.84 -21.95
C TRP A 837 28.31 6.26 -21.23
N LEU A 838 28.24 7.21 -20.29
CA LEU A 838 29.39 7.55 -19.45
C LEU A 838 29.88 6.32 -18.66
N VAL A 839 28.98 5.59 -18.02
CA VAL A 839 29.31 4.37 -17.26
C VAL A 839 29.78 3.24 -18.17
N ALA A 840 29.15 3.07 -19.34
CA ALA A 840 29.50 2.00 -20.29
C ALA A 840 30.86 2.23 -20.98
N ALA A 841 31.18 3.47 -21.34
CA ALA A 841 32.42 3.81 -22.06
C ALA A 841 33.66 3.82 -21.14
N THR A 842 33.51 4.13 -19.85
CA THR A 842 34.62 4.23 -18.89
C THR A 842 35.48 2.95 -18.78
N PRO A 843 34.91 1.73 -18.62
CA PRO A 843 35.70 0.50 -18.51
C PRO A 843 36.18 -0.06 -19.87
N SER A 844 35.64 0.40 -21.00
CA SER A 844 35.97 -0.10 -22.34
C SER A 844 36.02 1.05 -23.36
N PRO A 845 37.03 1.94 -23.24
CA PRO A 845 37.10 3.18 -24.02
C PRO A 845 37.31 2.98 -25.53
N GLN A 846 37.52 1.74 -26.00
CA GLN A 846 37.68 1.41 -27.43
C GLN A 846 36.41 0.84 -28.09
N ASP A 847 35.29 0.73 -27.36
CA ASP A 847 34.02 0.27 -27.93
C ASP A 847 33.46 1.33 -28.89
N ALA A 848 33.58 1.06 -30.19
CA ALA A 848 33.13 1.95 -31.26
C ALA A 848 31.62 2.26 -31.20
N GLN A 849 30.79 1.33 -30.71
CA GLN A 849 29.35 1.55 -30.57
C GLN A 849 29.07 2.52 -29.42
N ALA A 850 29.72 2.32 -28.26
CA ALA A 850 29.60 3.19 -27.11
C ALA A 850 30.12 4.61 -27.42
N GLN A 851 31.25 4.72 -28.12
CA GLN A 851 31.81 6.01 -28.56
C GLN A 851 30.86 6.75 -29.52
N HIS A 852 30.29 6.04 -30.50
CA HIS A 852 29.36 6.65 -31.46
C HIS A 852 28.09 7.16 -30.75
N ALA A 853 27.53 6.37 -29.84
CA ALA A 853 26.36 6.76 -29.07
C ALA A 853 26.65 7.92 -28.11
N ALA A 854 27.81 7.93 -27.44
CA ALA A 854 28.26 9.04 -26.61
C ALA A 854 28.40 10.35 -27.41
N ARG A 855 29.00 10.31 -28.61
CA ARG A 855 29.13 11.48 -29.49
C ARG A 855 27.79 12.03 -29.95
N ARG A 856 26.80 11.16 -30.20
CA ARG A 856 25.43 11.58 -30.51
C ARG A 856 24.81 12.37 -29.36
N VAL A 857 24.93 11.87 -28.13
CA VAL A 857 24.41 12.55 -26.93
C VAL A 857 25.11 13.89 -26.72
N LEU A 858 26.43 13.96 -26.91
CA LEU A 858 27.20 15.21 -26.82
C LEU A 858 26.67 16.29 -27.78
N ALA A 859 26.40 15.92 -29.03
CA ALA A 859 25.89 16.84 -30.04
C ALA A 859 24.49 17.38 -29.68
N GLN A 860 23.60 16.53 -29.18
CA GLN A 860 22.25 16.94 -28.77
C GLN A 860 22.28 17.87 -27.54
N LEU A 861 23.10 17.55 -26.53
CA LEU A 861 23.23 18.37 -25.33
C LEU A 861 23.88 19.74 -25.60
N ALA A 862 24.79 19.82 -26.57
CA ALA A 862 25.50 21.04 -26.92
C ALA A 862 24.77 21.94 -27.94
N ALA A 863 23.70 21.45 -28.55
CA ALA A 863 22.93 22.19 -29.55
C ALA A 863 22.48 23.58 -29.04
N ASP A 864 22.51 24.57 -29.93
CA ASP A 864 22.14 25.97 -29.65
C ASP A 864 22.81 26.55 -28.38
N ASP A 865 24.14 26.38 -28.29
CA ASP A 865 24.97 26.76 -27.14
C ASP A 865 24.44 26.16 -25.83
N PHE A 866 24.21 24.85 -25.77
CA PHE A 866 23.65 24.15 -24.58
C PHE A 866 22.22 24.58 -24.20
N ALA A 867 21.36 24.88 -25.17
CA ALA A 867 19.98 25.29 -24.91
C ALA A 867 19.20 24.24 -24.08
N LEU A 868 19.40 22.95 -24.35
CA LEU A 868 18.73 21.87 -23.61
C LEU A 868 19.15 21.87 -22.14
N VAL A 869 20.43 22.11 -21.83
CA VAL A 869 20.93 22.15 -20.44
C VAL A 869 20.24 23.25 -19.64
N ARG A 870 20.01 24.42 -20.26
CA ARG A 870 19.27 25.53 -19.62
C ARG A 870 17.77 25.31 -19.53
N GLN A 871 17.16 24.62 -20.49
CA GLN A 871 15.69 24.42 -20.53
C GLN A 871 15.24 23.19 -19.74
N SER A 872 16.07 22.16 -19.66
CA SER A 872 15.80 20.91 -18.95
C SER A 872 17.10 20.35 -18.37
N PRO A 873 17.69 21.00 -17.35
CA PRO A 873 18.86 20.48 -16.65
C PRO A 873 18.57 19.11 -16.00
N PRO A 874 19.61 18.34 -15.61
CA PRO A 874 19.41 17.08 -14.92
C PRO A 874 18.70 17.29 -13.57
N LEU A 875 17.65 16.51 -13.33
CA LEU A 875 17.01 16.34 -12.03
C LEU A 875 17.94 15.53 -11.13
N LEU A 876 18.41 16.09 -10.04
CA LEU A 876 19.37 15.44 -9.15
C LEU A 876 18.68 14.59 -8.08
N TYR A 877 17.68 15.16 -7.41
CA TYR A 877 16.89 14.53 -6.35
C TYR A 877 15.62 15.35 -6.11
N HIS A 878 14.78 14.88 -5.20
CA HIS A 878 13.61 15.59 -4.71
C HIS A 878 13.46 15.36 -3.21
N ASN A 879 12.71 16.21 -2.51
CA ASN A 879 12.36 15.92 -1.12
C ASN A 879 11.32 14.79 -1.05
N ASP A 880 11.02 14.26 0.15
CA ASP A 880 10.03 13.18 0.27
C ASP A 880 8.68 13.61 -0.36
N LEU A 881 8.21 12.86 -1.36
CA LEU A 881 7.00 13.20 -2.12
C LEU A 881 5.70 13.14 -1.29
N SER A 882 5.78 12.57 -0.08
CA SER A 882 4.71 12.55 0.92
C SER A 882 4.77 13.72 1.91
N ALA A 883 5.76 14.62 1.79
CA ALA A 883 5.83 15.87 2.52
C ALA A 883 4.73 16.85 2.06
N THR A 884 4.42 17.85 2.89
CA THR A 884 3.37 18.84 2.60
C THR A 884 3.74 19.79 1.46
N VAL A 885 5.03 20.09 1.32
CA VAL A 885 5.61 20.88 0.24
C VAL A 885 6.48 19.97 -0.60
N ARG A 886 6.25 19.93 -1.92
CA ARG A 886 7.10 19.18 -2.86
C ARG A 886 8.15 20.09 -3.47
N ARG A 887 9.39 19.60 -3.52
CA ARG A 887 10.54 20.27 -4.14
C ARG A 887 11.33 19.27 -4.99
N PHE A 888 11.67 19.70 -6.19
CA PHE A 888 12.48 18.95 -7.15
C PHE A 888 13.74 19.76 -7.46
N TYR A 889 14.91 19.14 -7.39
CA TYR A 889 16.20 19.81 -7.40
C TYR A 889 16.98 19.51 -8.67
N TRP A 890 17.44 20.56 -9.34
CA TRP A 890 18.02 20.54 -10.68
C TRP A 890 19.33 21.30 -10.71
N SER A 891 20.21 20.99 -11.67
CA SER A 891 21.46 21.75 -11.83
C SER A 891 21.96 21.76 -13.26
N GLU A 892 22.04 22.96 -13.85
CA GLU A 892 22.72 23.17 -15.13
C GLU A 892 24.20 22.80 -15.05
N ASP A 893 24.85 23.13 -13.93
CA ASP A 893 26.27 22.84 -13.68
C ASP A 893 26.56 21.34 -13.70
N VAL A 894 25.69 20.50 -13.13
CA VAL A 894 25.82 19.05 -13.27
C VAL A 894 25.64 18.63 -14.72
N GLY A 895 24.78 19.31 -15.48
CA GLY A 895 24.64 19.09 -16.91
C GLY A 895 25.93 19.37 -17.68
N TYR A 896 26.59 20.51 -17.44
CA TYR A 896 27.90 20.83 -18.02
C TYR A 896 29.00 19.86 -17.58
N ALA A 897 29.02 19.48 -16.30
CA ALA A 897 29.99 18.52 -15.76
C ALA A 897 29.83 17.12 -16.38
N LEU A 898 28.59 16.63 -16.53
CA LEU A 898 28.31 15.34 -17.18
C LEU A 898 28.68 15.39 -18.67
N TRP A 899 28.43 16.51 -19.34
CA TRP A 899 28.85 16.71 -20.73
C TRP A 899 30.37 16.61 -20.87
N LEU A 900 31.15 17.28 -20.00
CA LEU A 900 32.62 17.21 -20.02
C LEU A 900 33.14 15.81 -19.69
N ARG A 901 32.51 15.09 -18.76
CA ARG A 901 32.87 13.71 -18.44
C ARG A 901 32.59 12.76 -19.61
N LEU A 902 31.46 12.95 -20.30
CA LEU A 902 31.13 12.19 -21.50
C LEU A 902 32.06 12.53 -22.67
N TYR A 903 32.47 13.80 -22.80
CA TYR A 903 33.45 14.27 -23.77
C TYR A 903 34.80 13.56 -23.61
N GLN A 904 35.31 13.51 -22.37
CA GLN A 904 36.54 12.79 -22.04
C GLN A 904 36.41 11.29 -22.35
N ALA A 905 35.28 10.66 -21.97
CA ALA A 905 35.03 9.25 -22.21
C ALA A 905 34.88 8.90 -23.71
N ALA A 906 34.43 9.83 -24.55
CA ALA A 906 34.25 9.67 -25.99
C ALA A 906 35.55 9.90 -26.81
N GLY A 907 36.69 10.13 -26.15
CA GLY A 907 38.00 10.28 -26.78
C GLY A 907 38.29 11.68 -27.32
N GLY A 908 37.78 12.73 -26.66
CA GLY A 908 38.04 14.14 -27.03
C GLY A 908 39.53 14.51 -27.16
N ASP A 909 40.42 13.76 -26.52
CA ASP A 909 41.88 14.00 -26.54
C ASP A 909 42.66 13.13 -27.55
N ALA A 910 41.99 12.31 -28.39
CA ALA A 910 42.65 11.39 -29.31
C ALA A 910 42.50 11.82 -30.78
N GLU A 911 43.59 12.34 -31.36
CA GLU A 911 43.73 12.51 -32.80
C GLU A 911 43.64 11.13 -33.49
N PRO A 912 42.78 10.92 -34.51
CA PRO A 912 42.75 9.66 -35.23
C PRO A 912 44.09 9.44 -35.94
N PRO A 913 44.66 8.22 -35.93
CA PRO A 913 45.90 7.95 -36.66
C PRO A 913 45.68 8.27 -38.15
N PRO A 914 46.67 8.88 -38.84
CA PRO A 914 46.52 9.25 -40.24
C PRO A 914 46.20 8.01 -41.07
N GLN A 915 45.09 8.08 -41.81
CA GLN A 915 44.77 7.09 -42.83
C GLN A 915 45.92 7.06 -43.83
N ALA A 916 46.57 5.91 -43.95
CA ALA A 916 47.47 5.65 -45.06
C ALA A 916 46.65 5.76 -46.35
N ALA A 917 47.04 6.72 -47.21
CA ALA A 917 46.48 6.90 -48.55
C ALA A 917 46.85 5.69 -49.45
N PRO A 918 46.09 5.45 -50.53
CA PRO A 918 45.70 4.12 -51.04
C PRO A 918 46.82 3.22 -51.57
#